data_AF-A0A0J6NQR8-F1
#
_entry.id   AF-A0A0J6NQR8-F1
#
_cell.length_a   1.000
_cell.length_b   1.000
_cell.length_c   1.000
_cell.angle_alpha   90.00
_cell.angle_beta   90.00
_cell.angle_gamma   90.00
#
_symmetry.space_group_name_H-M   'P 1'
#
loop_
_entity.id
_entity.type
_entity.pdbx_description
1 polymer ?
#
loop_
_entity_poly.entity_id
_entity_poly.type
_entity_poly.pdbx_seq_one_letter_code
_entity_poly.pdbx_strand_id
1 'polypeptide(L)'
;MRGILIKGIVFGGSCGLLLPVYAQPSLNGQSGYINMPSADVGRDGSLSFGVSSDKPYNTLWVSATALPFLQISGRYVSISGIAGFDNPQYGGGYGSFKDKAIDTKWRLLDESGVWPALAFGRTDIFGTALWRGNYLVASKHLRPNLEVSAGVGSGRIEGPFGGLRWTPERFPRWSLIAEYDANHYPSDFRSKDTFAAQRKKGPAAGIEYRWGWLGLQLAKQKTHASLNASIEIPLNEREFVPKISEPAYFSGGPDVPLRPTFHQWHADSAYGHGLVSALSKQDFKNIRISMRGDEFVLELNNSRISNVGRAVGRAVRTALYFAPIETRSIRVVYTKLEQPIATYSFFNLATLNDYLLGKVDRQRFLDSVNIKPGKDSELEEVYAQQLSANIKDSVNLEVLAGKDGDIVQLNAEDNEANRFRLVPKTGVYFNDPSGAFRYEIAAAATYTRRLGTGLFLNSALSANLYNTVSGVKQPSNSLLPHVRSDVAEYKKTNSPKLDRLLLNQYLTLGPNTYARASAGIYEEMFRGAGGQVLYYPDTRHWAIDLAVDALQQRDYKGWLGKRDYQTVTALASLHYKLPLNVTATVRAGRFLAKDSGARLELKRRFRSGIEIGAWYTSTNGNDITSPGTPSSPYKDKGLFISIPLNSMLTLDTQAVGNFALSPWTRDVGQMVMSPGDLYDQLNDPRSDVNAYDGLGNFAERPDEQGLPQVNPPPPNFHPWPSVRLRLDDSSRQFATMEDKPGAVAIAAGMTLAAIALDKPVNQAVGRHQDNRLLKGWKQIGNTLPIAALGLAGGAFALGDDRLSNTGLIALESSALSAAGSIALKGLGNRARPNASDNPWQQQPAGSSRFQSSFTSNHAAVLFGALTPFAKEYDQPWLYGLAAIGALGRVAGKDHWLSDVAAGSLLGYASGSWLWHAQRDESRYRTSLMLGPKQAGIQVSKSLD
;
A
#
# COMPACT_ATOMS: atom_id res chain seq x y z
N MET A 1 -52.69 16.22 11.05
CA MET A 1 -52.73 16.33 9.57
C MET A 1 -52.05 17.62 9.14
N ARG A 2 -51.25 17.56 8.05
CA ARG A 2 -50.45 18.63 7.40
C ARG A 2 -49.30 19.15 8.28
N GLY A 3 -48.02 18.88 8.03
CA GLY A 3 -47.28 18.73 6.78
C GLY A 3 -46.24 19.85 6.72
N ILE A 4 -45.18 19.76 7.52
CA ILE A 4 -44.10 20.76 7.56
C ILE A 4 -43.00 20.32 6.58
N LEU A 5 -42.96 21.00 5.44
CA LEU A 5 -41.83 20.98 4.51
C LEU A 5 -40.60 21.56 5.20
N ILE A 6 -39.56 20.75 5.37
CA ILE A 6 -38.22 21.20 5.73
C ILE A 6 -37.62 21.86 4.49
N LYS A 7 -37.50 23.19 4.51
CA LYS A 7 -36.74 23.95 3.52
C LYS A 7 -35.24 23.72 3.74
N GLY A 8 -34.56 23.45 2.63
CA GLY A 8 -33.19 22.95 2.55
C GLY A 8 -32.14 23.87 3.17
N ILE A 9 -31.12 23.19 3.69
CA ILE A 9 -29.88 23.74 4.21
C ILE A 9 -29.04 24.23 3.02
N VAL A 10 -28.78 25.53 2.99
CA VAL A 10 -27.70 26.16 2.23
C VAL A 10 -26.71 26.72 3.26
N PHE A 11 -25.57 26.05 3.38
CA PHE A 11 -24.30 26.58 3.88
C PHE A 11 -23.24 25.85 3.05
N GLY A 12 -22.29 26.48 2.35
CA GLY A 12 -21.76 27.83 2.47
C GLY A 12 -20.25 27.71 2.68
N GLY A 13 -19.47 28.06 1.66
CA GLY A 13 -18.10 28.54 1.85
C GLY A 13 -16.99 27.51 2.04
N SER A 14 -16.65 26.76 1.00
CA SER A 14 -15.25 26.53 0.67
C SER A 14 -15.00 27.09 -0.72
N CYS A 15 -13.97 27.94 -0.82
CA CYS A 15 -13.57 28.63 -2.02
C CYS A 15 -13.49 27.63 -3.18
N GLY A 16 -14.31 27.85 -4.21
CA GLY A 16 -14.25 27.10 -5.45
C GLY A 16 -12.93 27.39 -6.15
N LEU A 17 -11.88 26.65 -5.80
CA LEU A 17 -10.84 26.37 -6.76
C LEU A 17 -11.52 25.53 -7.85
N LEU A 18 -11.87 26.19 -8.96
CA LEU A 18 -12.07 25.56 -10.26
C LEU A 18 -10.76 24.86 -10.62
N LEU A 19 -10.51 23.70 -10.00
CA LEU A 19 -9.35 22.91 -10.32
C LEU A 19 -9.63 22.23 -11.65
N PRO A 20 -8.81 22.46 -12.67
CA PRO A 20 -9.01 21.82 -13.96
C PRO A 20 -8.98 20.29 -13.83
N VAL A 21 -9.89 19.66 -14.56
CA VAL A 21 -10.17 18.22 -14.54
C VAL A 21 -9.28 17.54 -15.59
N TYR A 22 -7.99 17.38 -15.27
CA TYR A 22 -7.00 16.91 -16.25
C TYR A 22 -6.92 15.38 -16.40
N ALA A 23 -7.52 14.61 -15.50
CA ALA A 23 -7.45 13.14 -15.55
C ALA A 23 -8.83 12.55 -15.30
N GLN A 24 -9.46 12.02 -16.36
CA GLN A 24 -10.73 11.29 -16.27
C GLN A 24 -10.54 9.81 -16.64
N PRO A 25 -11.27 8.89 -16.00
CA PRO A 25 -11.15 7.47 -16.27
C PRO A 25 -11.78 7.09 -17.61
N SER A 26 -11.04 6.34 -18.41
CA SER A 26 -11.56 5.63 -19.59
C SER A 26 -12.51 4.49 -19.19
N LEU A 27 -13.10 3.83 -20.17
CA LEU A 27 -13.94 2.64 -19.97
C LEU A 27 -13.20 1.48 -19.29
N ASN A 28 -11.86 1.47 -19.33
CA ASN A 28 -11.01 0.48 -18.65
C ASN A 28 -10.52 0.96 -17.27
N GLY A 29 -10.92 2.15 -16.83
CA GLY A 29 -10.55 2.75 -15.55
C GLY A 29 -9.24 3.53 -15.54
N GLN A 30 -8.29 3.25 -16.43
CA GLN A 30 -7.08 4.07 -16.58
C GLN A 30 -7.44 5.49 -17.03
N SER A 31 -6.68 6.50 -16.62
CA SER A 31 -6.90 7.88 -17.11
C SER A 31 -6.74 7.96 -18.63
N GLY A 32 -7.63 8.66 -19.31
CA GLY A 32 -7.64 8.73 -20.77
C GLY A 32 -8.92 9.32 -21.29
N TYR A 33 -9.28 8.99 -22.53
CA TYR A 33 -10.52 9.45 -23.17
C TYR A 33 -11.61 8.38 -23.03
N ILE A 34 -11.94 7.65 -24.10
CA ILE A 34 -12.99 6.62 -24.10
C ILE A 34 -12.33 5.25 -23.91
N ASN A 35 -11.51 4.82 -24.86
CA ASN A 35 -10.70 3.60 -24.79
C ASN A 35 -9.20 3.89 -24.73
N MET A 36 -8.77 5.03 -25.27
CA MET A 36 -7.35 5.37 -25.40
C MET A 36 -6.83 6.11 -24.17
N PRO A 37 -5.61 5.78 -23.71
CA PRO A 37 -5.00 6.45 -22.55
C PRO A 37 -4.49 7.85 -22.91
N SER A 38 -4.42 8.74 -21.92
CA SER A 38 -3.61 9.96 -21.95
C SER A 38 -2.35 9.79 -21.09
N ALA A 39 -1.40 10.73 -21.17
CA ALA A 39 -0.24 10.78 -20.30
C ALA A 39 -0.56 11.24 -18.88
N ASP A 40 -1.73 11.84 -18.68
CA ASP A 40 -2.18 12.27 -17.37
C ASP A 40 -2.46 11.07 -16.45
N VAL A 41 -2.10 11.28 -15.18
CA VAL A 41 -2.48 10.44 -14.04
C VAL A 41 -3.36 11.28 -13.12
N GLY A 42 -4.16 10.62 -12.29
CA GLY A 42 -4.96 11.32 -11.29
C GLY A 42 -4.08 12.12 -10.33
N ARG A 43 -4.72 12.94 -9.47
CA ARG A 43 -3.99 13.60 -8.39
C ARG A 43 -3.38 12.57 -7.46
N ASP A 44 -2.31 12.93 -6.77
CA ASP A 44 -1.73 12.03 -5.77
C ASP A 44 -2.79 11.63 -4.75
N GLY A 45 -2.95 10.32 -4.53
CA GLY A 45 -4.00 9.78 -3.67
C GLY A 45 -5.41 9.87 -4.24
N SER A 46 -5.60 9.92 -5.56
CA SER A 46 -6.95 9.73 -6.16
C SER A 46 -7.29 8.25 -6.22
N LEU A 47 -8.44 7.84 -5.66
CA LEU A 47 -9.01 6.50 -5.80
C LEU A 47 -10.34 6.59 -6.53
N SER A 48 -10.46 5.97 -7.69
CA SER A 48 -11.69 5.94 -8.46
C SER A 48 -12.21 4.52 -8.64
N PHE A 49 -13.53 4.40 -8.67
CA PHE A 49 -14.24 3.16 -8.95
C PHE A 49 -15.28 3.45 -10.02
N GLY A 50 -15.55 2.50 -10.89
CA GLY A 50 -16.60 2.68 -11.88
C GLY A 50 -17.08 1.41 -12.54
N VAL A 51 -18.20 1.56 -13.22
CA VAL A 51 -18.82 0.55 -14.07
C VAL A 51 -18.90 1.10 -15.48
N SER A 52 -18.46 0.29 -16.44
CA SER A 52 -18.55 0.63 -17.86
C SER A 52 -19.26 -0.46 -18.63
N SER A 53 -19.97 -0.04 -19.68
CA SER A 53 -20.60 -0.92 -20.66
C SER A 53 -20.14 -0.51 -22.06
N ASP A 54 -19.45 -1.41 -22.74
CA ASP A 54 -18.79 -1.22 -24.03
C ASP A 54 -18.82 -2.54 -24.80
N LYS A 55 -19.96 -2.81 -25.45
CA LYS A 55 -20.32 -4.11 -26.03
C LYS A 55 -19.13 -4.76 -26.77
N PRO A 56 -18.80 -6.05 -26.50
CA PRO A 56 -19.47 -7.00 -25.62
C PRO A 56 -19.04 -6.94 -24.14
N TYR A 57 -18.20 -5.97 -23.76
CA TYR A 57 -17.56 -5.89 -22.46
C TYR A 57 -18.40 -5.09 -21.46
N ASN A 58 -18.61 -5.66 -20.28
CA ASN A 58 -19.09 -4.93 -19.12
C ASN A 58 -18.00 -5.00 -18.06
N THR A 59 -17.51 -3.84 -17.61
CA THR A 59 -16.32 -3.77 -16.77
C THR A 59 -16.65 -3.10 -15.46
N LEU A 60 -16.30 -3.76 -14.35
CA LEU A 60 -16.16 -3.11 -13.05
C LEU A 60 -14.67 -2.80 -12.87
N TRP A 61 -14.31 -1.55 -12.61
CA TRP A 61 -12.91 -1.15 -12.48
C TRP A 61 -12.69 -0.31 -11.23
N VAL A 62 -11.45 -0.35 -10.74
CA VAL A 62 -10.91 0.47 -9.65
C VAL A 62 -9.55 0.99 -10.09
N SER A 63 -9.27 2.26 -9.86
CA SER A 63 -7.99 2.89 -10.19
C SER A 63 -7.50 3.71 -9.01
N ALA A 64 -6.24 3.53 -8.64
CA ALA A 64 -5.58 4.31 -7.60
C ALA A 64 -4.34 4.99 -8.18
N THR A 65 -4.21 6.29 -7.98
CA THR A 65 -2.93 7.00 -8.13
C THR A 65 -2.16 6.80 -6.84
N ALA A 66 -1.53 5.63 -6.75
CA ALA A 66 -0.85 5.16 -5.54
C ALA A 66 0.43 5.94 -5.26
N LEU A 67 1.04 6.56 -6.27
CA LEU A 67 2.15 7.52 -6.17
C LEU A 67 1.91 8.65 -7.19
N PRO A 68 2.48 9.86 -7.04
CA PRO A 68 2.25 11.00 -7.95
C PRO A 68 2.55 10.71 -9.43
N PHE A 69 3.34 9.68 -9.71
CA PHE A 69 3.75 9.24 -11.04
C PHE A 69 3.23 7.83 -11.41
N LEU A 70 2.53 7.12 -10.51
CA LEU A 70 2.09 5.74 -10.73
C LEU A 70 0.59 5.60 -10.48
N GLN A 71 -0.13 5.27 -11.55
CA GLN A 71 -1.51 4.84 -11.51
C GLN A 71 -1.60 3.32 -11.69
N ILE A 72 -2.33 2.66 -10.80
CA ILE A 72 -2.63 1.23 -10.86
C ILE A 72 -4.14 1.08 -11.04
N SER A 73 -4.56 0.27 -12.00
CA SER A 73 -5.97 0.03 -12.30
C SER A 73 -6.26 -1.46 -12.28
N GLY A 74 -7.19 -1.90 -11.44
CA GLY A 74 -7.73 -3.25 -11.47
C GLY A 74 -9.08 -3.26 -12.17
N ARG A 75 -9.34 -4.24 -13.03
CA ARG A 75 -10.63 -4.39 -13.71
C ARG A 75 -11.11 -5.83 -13.75
N TYR A 76 -12.43 -5.97 -13.64
CA TYR A 76 -13.17 -7.20 -13.78
C TYR A 76 -14.07 -7.10 -15.00
N VAL A 77 -13.72 -7.81 -16.06
CA VAL A 77 -14.35 -7.69 -17.38
C VAL A 77 -15.23 -8.91 -17.64
N SER A 78 -16.53 -8.68 -17.83
CA SER A 78 -17.50 -9.69 -18.27
C SER A 78 -17.68 -9.62 -19.78
N ILE A 79 -17.53 -10.74 -20.48
CA ILE A 79 -17.63 -10.85 -21.94
C ILE A 79 -18.97 -11.46 -22.32
N SER A 80 -19.90 -10.61 -22.78
CA SER A 80 -21.22 -11.04 -23.24
C SER A 80 -21.11 -11.97 -24.45
N GLY A 81 -21.86 -13.08 -24.43
CA GLY A 81 -21.89 -14.07 -25.52
C GLY A 81 -20.97 -15.29 -25.31
N ILE A 82 -20.04 -15.25 -24.36
CA ILE A 82 -19.21 -16.41 -24.00
C ILE A 82 -19.69 -16.98 -22.67
N ALA A 83 -20.04 -18.27 -22.63
CA ALA A 83 -20.35 -18.95 -21.37
C ALA A 83 -19.10 -19.05 -20.49
N GLY A 84 -19.23 -18.82 -19.18
CA GLY A 84 -18.09 -18.91 -18.27
C GLY A 84 -17.54 -20.32 -18.07
N PHE A 85 -18.34 -21.36 -18.30
CA PHE A 85 -17.96 -22.77 -18.21
C PHE A 85 -18.65 -23.58 -19.30
N ASP A 86 -17.91 -24.53 -19.87
CA ASP A 86 -18.43 -25.42 -20.93
C ASP A 86 -19.35 -26.52 -20.37
N ASN A 87 -19.24 -26.85 -19.08
CA ASN A 87 -20.06 -27.88 -18.44
C ASN A 87 -21.27 -27.27 -17.70
N PRO A 88 -22.52 -27.53 -18.15
CA PRO A 88 -23.74 -27.01 -17.53
C PRO A 88 -23.90 -27.43 -16.07
N GLN A 89 -23.38 -28.61 -15.69
CA GLN A 89 -23.46 -29.16 -14.32
C GLN A 89 -22.63 -28.36 -13.31
N TYR A 90 -21.56 -27.70 -13.76
CA TYR A 90 -20.61 -26.99 -12.89
C TYR A 90 -20.60 -25.47 -13.07
N GLY A 91 -21.35 -24.90 -14.02
CA GLY A 91 -21.35 -23.46 -14.28
C GLY A 91 -22.58 -22.84 -14.94
N GLY A 92 -23.73 -23.55 -15.00
CA GLY A 92 -24.96 -23.02 -15.62
C GLY A 92 -25.47 -21.69 -15.02
N GLY A 93 -25.16 -21.41 -13.75
CA GLY A 93 -25.49 -20.13 -13.08
C GLY A 93 -24.40 -19.05 -13.14
N TYR A 94 -23.23 -19.34 -13.73
CA TYR A 94 -22.10 -18.39 -13.78
C TYR A 94 -22.33 -17.25 -14.79
N GLY A 95 -23.19 -17.48 -15.79
CA GLY A 95 -23.47 -16.54 -16.87
C GLY A 95 -22.26 -16.36 -17.79
N SER A 96 -22.01 -15.11 -18.19
CA SER A 96 -20.90 -14.78 -19.08
C SER A 96 -19.53 -15.04 -18.47
N PHE A 97 -18.55 -15.38 -19.31
CA PHE A 97 -17.14 -15.48 -18.97
C PHE A 97 -16.64 -14.14 -18.41
N LYS A 98 -15.85 -14.21 -17.33
CA LYS A 98 -15.33 -13.01 -16.66
C LYS A 98 -13.86 -13.20 -16.35
N ASP A 99 -13.12 -12.12 -16.50
CA ASP A 99 -11.68 -12.11 -16.34
C ASP A 99 -11.21 -10.91 -15.51
N LYS A 100 -10.03 -11.04 -14.90
CA LYS A 100 -9.42 -10.01 -14.05
C LYS A 100 -8.14 -9.52 -14.72
N ALA A 101 -7.98 -8.21 -14.81
CA ALA A 101 -6.76 -7.59 -15.29
C ALA A 101 -6.27 -6.52 -14.30
N ILE A 102 -4.95 -6.37 -14.24
CA ILE A 102 -4.29 -5.25 -13.56
C ILE A 102 -3.47 -4.51 -14.59
N ASP A 103 -3.68 -3.20 -14.69
CA ASP A 103 -2.99 -2.30 -15.58
C ASP A 103 -2.14 -1.32 -14.74
N THR A 104 -1.00 -0.89 -15.27
CA THR A 104 -0.12 0.11 -14.64
C THR A 104 0.19 1.23 -15.62
N LYS A 105 0.21 2.48 -15.16
CA LYS A 105 0.63 3.65 -15.93
C LYS A 105 1.65 4.46 -15.13
N TRP A 106 2.78 4.73 -15.76
CA TRP A 106 3.92 5.44 -15.23
C TRP A 106 4.04 6.78 -15.95
N ARG A 107 3.75 7.89 -15.27
CA ARG A 107 4.07 9.23 -15.79
C ARG A 107 5.57 9.43 -15.68
N LEU A 108 6.21 9.54 -16.83
CA LEU A 108 7.67 9.68 -17.00
C LEU A 108 8.10 11.15 -17.01
N LEU A 109 7.27 12.03 -17.57
CA LEU A 109 7.53 13.47 -17.61
C LEU A 109 6.25 14.22 -17.28
N ASP A 110 6.37 15.26 -16.46
CA ASP A 110 5.32 16.24 -16.26
C ASP A 110 5.29 17.19 -17.46
N GLU A 111 4.10 17.72 -17.76
CA GLU A 111 3.98 18.78 -18.74
C GLU A 111 4.74 20.03 -18.28
N SER A 112 5.52 20.64 -19.18
CA SER A 112 6.14 21.95 -18.98
C SER A 112 5.86 22.84 -20.18
N GLY A 113 6.25 24.12 -20.14
CA GLY A 113 5.90 25.11 -21.19
C GLY A 113 5.95 24.56 -22.61
N VAL A 114 7.09 23.98 -23.01
CA VAL A 114 7.29 23.39 -24.35
C VAL A 114 7.16 21.85 -24.40
N TRP A 115 7.40 21.12 -23.31
CA TRP A 115 7.35 19.66 -23.35
C TRP A 115 5.97 19.11 -22.98
N PRO A 116 5.42 18.14 -23.73
CA PRO A 116 4.24 17.41 -23.30
C PRO A 116 4.54 16.54 -22.09
N ALA A 117 3.52 16.21 -21.29
CA ALA A 117 3.61 15.12 -20.35
C ALA A 117 3.84 13.82 -21.13
N LEU A 118 4.64 12.90 -20.58
CA LEU A 118 4.94 11.60 -21.19
C LEU A 118 4.59 10.50 -20.22
N ALA A 119 3.88 9.46 -20.67
CA ALA A 119 3.61 8.28 -19.85
C ALA A 119 3.81 6.97 -20.62
N PHE A 120 4.28 5.97 -19.90
CA PHE A 120 4.34 4.59 -20.34
C PHE A 120 3.31 3.76 -19.58
N GLY A 121 2.48 3.02 -20.29
CA GLY A 121 1.50 2.14 -19.67
C GLY A 121 1.61 0.71 -20.16
N ARG A 122 1.21 -0.20 -19.28
CA ARG A 122 1.15 -1.62 -19.54
C ARG A 122 -0.16 -2.18 -19.02
N THR A 123 -0.92 -2.82 -19.89
CA THR A 123 -2.21 -3.42 -19.55
C THR A 123 -2.07 -4.91 -19.32
N ASP A 124 -2.87 -5.42 -18.39
CA ASP A 124 -3.01 -6.83 -18.03
C ASP A 124 -1.66 -7.51 -17.71
N ILE A 125 -0.97 -6.94 -16.72
CA ILE A 125 0.32 -7.44 -16.22
C ILE A 125 0.17 -8.67 -15.32
N PHE A 126 -1.06 -9.09 -15.03
CA PHE A 126 -1.36 -10.09 -14.01
C PHE A 126 -2.58 -10.92 -14.38
N GLY A 127 -2.49 -12.24 -14.24
CA GLY A 127 -3.61 -13.16 -14.48
C GLY A 127 -3.46 -13.89 -15.81
N THR A 128 -4.57 -14.02 -16.54
CA THR A 128 -4.70 -14.71 -17.84
C THR A 128 -4.07 -13.93 -19.00
N ALA A 129 -3.83 -12.63 -18.82
CA ALA A 129 -3.21 -11.74 -19.81
C ALA A 129 -4.02 -11.61 -21.12
N LEU A 130 -5.36 -11.72 -21.07
CA LEU A 130 -6.25 -11.61 -22.24
C LEU A 130 -6.23 -10.21 -22.87
N TRP A 131 -5.89 -9.17 -22.11
CA TRP A 131 -5.93 -7.76 -22.53
C TRP A 131 -4.54 -7.12 -22.60
N ARG A 132 -3.51 -7.93 -22.83
CA ARG A 132 -2.12 -7.49 -22.74
C ARG A 132 -1.77 -6.45 -23.79
N GLY A 133 -1.11 -5.38 -23.36
CA GLY A 133 -0.66 -4.30 -24.23
C GLY A 133 0.37 -3.41 -23.54
N ASN A 134 1.12 -2.67 -24.34
CA ASN A 134 2.00 -1.60 -23.87
C ASN A 134 1.77 -0.37 -24.72
N TYR A 135 1.85 0.82 -24.14
CA TYR A 135 1.74 2.07 -24.86
C TYR A 135 2.70 3.12 -24.33
N LEU A 136 3.10 4.03 -25.21
CA LEU A 136 3.74 5.29 -24.87
C LEU A 136 2.82 6.41 -25.38
N VAL A 137 2.54 7.39 -24.54
CA VAL A 137 1.63 8.50 -24.86
C VAL A 137 2.21 9.83 -24.38
N ALA A 138 2.07 10.85 -25.22
CA ALA A 138 2.38 12.22 -24.90
C ALA A 138 1.09 13.05 -24.86
N SER A 139 0.91 13.87 -23.83
CA SER A 139 -0.26 14.76 -23.66
C SER A 139 0.17 16.20 -23.45
N LYS A 140 -0.58 17.13 -24.03
CA LYS A 140 -0.32 18.57 -23.94
C LYS A 140 -1.62 19.32 -23.71
N HIS A 141 -1.63 20.21 -22.72
CA HIS A 141 -2.70 21.18 -22.53
C HIS A 141 -2.40 22.42 -23.37
N LEU A 142 -2.94 22.46 -24.58
CA LEU A 142 -2.79 23.59 -25.50
C LEU A 142 -3.46 24.86 -24.94
N ARG A 143 -4.49 24.67 -24.12
CA ARG A 143 -5.15 25.68 -23.30
C ARG A 143 -5.52 25.04 -21.95
N PRO A 144 -5.81 25.81 -20.88
CA PRO A 144 -6.22 25.26 -19.60
C PRO A 144 -7.43 24.30 -19.68
N ASN A 145 -8.20 24.37 -20.75
CA ASN A 145 -9.40 23.59 -21.00
C ASN A 145 -9.37 22.75 -22.28
N LEU A 146 -8.22 22.62 -22.94
CA LEU A 146 -8.03 21.81 -24.15
C LEU A 146 -6.80 20.92 -23.99
N GLU A 147 -7.05 19.64 -23.75
CA GLU A 147 -6.06 18.57 -23.66
C GLU A 147 -6.01 17.83 -25.01
N VAL A 148 -4.80 17.54 -25.49
CA VAL A 148 -4.57 16.71 -26.69
C VAL A 148 -3.50 15.68 -26.38
N SER A 149 -3.72 14.43 -26.81
CA SER A 149 -2.75 13.35 -26.71
C SER A 149 -2.46 12.67 -28.03
N ALA A 150 -1.22 12.21 -28.18
CA ALA A 150 -0.79 11.33 -29.24
C ALA A 150 0.09 10.21 -28.66
N GLY A 151 -0.11 8.98 -29.12
CA GLY A 151 0.64 7.84 -28.61
C GLY A 151 0.75 6.70 -29.61
N VAL A 152 1.53 5.69 -29.22
CA VAL A 152 1.72 4.45 -29.97
C VAL A 152 1.63 3.26 -29.04
N GLY A 153 0.91 2.21 -29.47
CA GLY A 153 0.71 0.98 -28.72
C GLY A 153 1.25 -0.26 -29.43
N SER A 154 1.52 -1.29 -28.63
CA SER A 154 1.77 -2.67 -29.05
C SER A 154 0.91 -3.66 -28.25
N GLY A 155 0.48 -4.76 -28.86
CA GLY A 155 -0.47 -5.70 -28.25
C GLY A 155 -1.91 -5.31 -28.55
N ARG A 156 -2.77 -5.20 -27.51
CA ARG A 156 -4.18 -4.83 -27.71
C ARG A 156 -4.35 -3.45 -28.35
N ILE A 157 -3.68 -2.41 -27.84
CA ILE A 157 -3.56 -1.13 -28.55
C ILE A 157 -2.45 -1.34 -29.59
N GLU A 158 -2.77 -1.21 -30.87
CA GLU A 158 -1.83 -1.56 -31.94
C GLU A 158 -1.70 -0.41 -32.93
N GLY A 159 -0.53 0.23 -32.93
CA GLY A 159 -0.21 1.35 -33.79
C GLY A 159 -0.49 2.72 -33.16
N PRO A 160 -0.56 3.79 -33.97
CA PRO A 160 -0.75 5.14 -33.48
C PRO A 160 -2.20 5.36 -33.00
N PHE A 161 -2.35 6.12 -31.92
CA PHE A 161 -3.63 6.60 -31.40
C PHE A 161 -3.51 8.05 -30.96
N GLY A 162 -4.65 8.68 -30.70
CA GLY A 162 -4.69 10.02 -30.15
C GLY A 162 -6.07 10.37 -29.64
N GLY A 163 -6.17 11.46 -28.91
CA GLY A 163 -7.44 11.98 -28.43
C GLY A 163 -7.36 13.43 -28.02
N LEU A 164 -8.54 14.02 -27.84
CA LEU A 164 -8.70 15.38 -27.38
C LEU A 164 -9.85 15.46 -26.37
N ARG A 165 -9.67 16.31 -25.36
CA ARG A 165 -10.70 16.66 -24.40
C ARG A 165 -10.81 18.18 -24.36
N TRP A 166 -12.03 18.67 -24.52
CA TRP A 166 -12.32 20.09 -24.44
C TRP A 166 -13.43 20.36 -23.42
N THR A 167 -13.14 21.22 -22.45
CA THR A 167 -14.07 21.62 -21.39
C THR A 167 -14.49 23.09 -21.61
N PRO A 168 -15.72 23.38 -22.03
CA PRO A 168 -16.14 24.76 -22.23
C PRO A 168 -16.10 25.56 -20.91
N GLU A 169 -15.50 26.74 -20.90
CA GLU A 169 -15.36 27.57 -19.68
C GLU A 169 -16.72 27.94 -19.06
N ARG A 170 -17.73 28.15 -19.92
CA ARG A 170 -19.12 28.42 -19.50
C ARG A 170 -19.78 27.21 -18.81
N PHE A 171 -19.29 26.01 -19.08
CA PHE A 171 -19.85 24.75 -18.59
C PHE A 171 -18.74 23.85 -18.03
N PRO A 172 -18.10 24.23 -16.90
CA PRO A 172 -16.88 23.57 -16.39
C PRO A 172 -17.11 22.12 -15.90
N ARG A 173 -18.36 21.68 -15.87
CA ARG A 173 -18.76 20.30 -15.52
C ARG A 173 -18.93 19.40 -16.75
N TRP A 174 -18.94 19.96 -17.95
CA TRP A 174 -19.14 19.24 -19.20
C TRP A 174 -17.84 19.24 -20.00
N SER A 175 -17.49 18.09 -20.56
CA SER A 175 -16.37 17.99 -21.50
C SER A 175 -16.79 17.24 -22.75
N LEU A 176 -16.32 17.69 -23.90
CA LEU A 176 -16.41 16.96 -25.16
C LEU A 176 -15.11 16.20 -25.37
N ILE A 177 -15.23 14.93 -25.76
CA ILE A 177 -14.07 14.07 -26.02
C ILE A 177 -14.15 13.50 -27.42
N ALA A 178 -13.00 13.36 -28.06
CA ALA A 178 -12.84 12.59 -29.28
C ALA A 178 -11.54 11.82 -29.23
N GLU A 179 -11.52 10.62 -29.80
CA GLU A 179 -10.32 9.79 -29.89
C GLU A 179 -10.26 9.05 -31.22
N TYR A 180 -9.05 8.60 -31.57
CA TYR A 180 -8.85 7.53 -32.53
C TYR A 180 -8.52 6.25 -31.77
N ASP A 181 -9.48 5.34 -31.69
CA ASP A 181 -9.34 4.05 -31.03
C ASP A 181 -8.49 3.10 -31.88
N ALA A 182 -7.34 2.68 -31.33
CA ALA A 182 -6.38 1.79 -31.97
C ALA A 182 -6.43 0.35 -31.44
N ASN A 183 -7.45 -0.04 -30.66
CA ASN A 183 -7.59 -1.41 -30.19
C ASN A 183 -7.79 -2.42 -31.33
N HIS A 184 -7.04 -3.52 -31.30
CA HIS A 184 -7.17 -4.65 -32.23
C HIS A 184 -8.20 -5.68 -31.73
N TYR A 185 -9.48 -5.32 -31.79
CA TYR A 185 -10.59 -6.18 -31.33
C TYR A 185 -10.65 -7.60 -31.93
N PRO A 186 -10.25 -7.86 -33.20
CA PRO A 186 -10.23 -9.23 -33.72
C PRO A 186 -9.27 -10.17 -32.99
N SER A 187 -8.29 -9.64 -32.25
CA SER A 187 -7.36 -10.44 -31.42
C SER A 187 -7.85 -10.67 -29.99
N ASP A 188 -8.95 -10.02 -29.59
CA ASP A 188 -9.52 -10.20 -28.26
C ASP A 188 -10.03 -11.65 -28.09
N PHE A 189 -10.05 -12.13 -26.84
CA PHE A 189 -10.44 -13.51 -26.52
C PHE A 189 -11.79 -13.90 -27.11
N ARG A 190 -11.81 -14.99 -27.88
CA ARG A 190 -13.01 -15.51 -28.61
C ARG A 190 -13.76 -14.41 -29.37
N SER A 191 -13.03 -13.47 -29.98
CA SER A 191 -13.60 -12.34 -30.72
C SER A 191 -14.66 -12.75 -31.75
N LYS A 192 -14.41 -13.85 -32.48
CA LYS A 192 -15.29 -14.44 -33.50
C LYS A 192 -16.67 -14.84 -32.98
N ASP A 193 -16.75 -15.18 -31.70
CA ASP A 193 -17.98 -15.64 -31.04
C ASP A 193 -18.74 -14.49 -30.36
N THR A 194 -18.23 -13.26 -30.45
CA THR A 194 -18.79 -12.10 -29.75
C THR A 194 -18.95 -10.89 -30.67
N PHE A 195 -19.54 -9.82 -30.14
CA PHE A 195 -19.63 -8.54 -30.85
C PHE A 195 -18.24 -7.90 -31.12
N ALA A 196 -17.16 -8.38 -30.47
CA ALA A 196 -15.82 -7.87 -30.69
C ALA A 196 -15.35 -8.00 -32.15
N ALA A 197 -15.74 -9.07 -32.86
CA ALA A 197 -15.43 -9.25 -34.28
C ALA A 197 -16.00 -8.16 -35.20
N GLN A 198 -17.06 -7.46 -34.76
CA GLN A 198 -17.67 -6.38 -35.54
C GLN A 198 -16.99 -5.02 -35.30
N ARG A 199 -16.18 -4.91 -34.24
CA ARG A 199 -15.47 -3.67 -33.89
C ARG A 199 -14.23 -3.49 -34.76
N LYS A 200 -13.94 -2.24 -35.09
CA LYS A 200 -12.77 -1.84 -35.88
C LYS A 200 -12.14 -0.59 -35.26
N LYS A 201 -10.84 -0.43 -35.48
CA LYS A 201 -10.12 0.82 -35.19
C LYS A 201 -10.81 2.01 -35.87
N GLY A 202 -10.81 3.17 -35.25
CA GLY A 202 -11.38 4.36 -35.86
C GLY A 202 -11.78 5.46 -34.87
N PRO A 203 -12.38 6.55 -35.38
CA PRO A 203 -12.77 7.67 -34.56
C PRO A 203 -13.95 7.33 -33.65
N ALA A 204 -13.90 7.86 -32.43
CA ALA A 204 -14.99 7.84 -31.46
C ALA A 204 -15.13 9.23 -30.83
N ALA A 205 -16.34 9.57 -30.41
CA ALA A 205 -16.63 10.84 -29.75
C ALA A 205 -17.57 10.63 -28.57
N GLY A 206 -17.51 11.51 -27.58
CA GLY A 206 -18.32 11.39 -26.38
C GLY A 206 -18.46 12.69 -25.62
N ILE A 207 -19.23 12.61 -24.54
CA ILE A 207 -19.51 13.69 -23.62
C ILE A 207 -19.26 13.15 -22.20
N GLU A 208 -18.56 13.95 -21.40
CA GLU A 208 -18.31 13.69 -19.98
C GLU A 208 -19.06 14.73 -19.15
N TYR A 209 -19.66 14.29 -18.05
CA TYR A 209 -20.27 15.15 -17.05
C TYR A 209 -19.72 14.81 -15.67
N ARG A 210 -19.25 15.84 -14.94
CA ARG A 210 -18.71 15.70 -13.60
C ARG A 210 -19.55 16.48 -12.59
N TRP A 211 -20.00 15.78 -11.55
CA TRP A 211 -20.69 16.36 -10.41
C TRP A 211 -19.95 16.00 -9.11
N GLY A 212 -19.00 16.85 -8.73
CA GLY A 212 -18.14 16.64 -7.57
C GLY A 212 -17.30 15.38 -7.71
N TRP A 213 -17.68 14.35 -6.97
CA TRP A 213 -17.06 13.03 -6.89
C TRP A 213 -17.68 12.04 -7.89
N LEU A 214 -18.80 12.38 -8.54
CA LEU A 214 -19.46 11.55 -9.55
C LEU A 214 -19.04 11.94 -10.96
N GLY A 215 -18.75 10.96 -11.81
CA GLY A 215 -18.45 11.13 -13.23
C GLY A 215 -19.33 10.25 -14.09
N LEU A 216 -19.87 10.80 -15.18
CA LEU A 216 -20.63 10.08 -16.20
C LEU A 216 -20.01 10.36 -17.57
N GLN A 217 -19.78 9.32 -18.36
CA GLN A 217 -19.27 9.44 -19.73
C GLN A 217 -20.19 8.67 -20.65
N LEU A 218 -20.67 9.33 -21.70
CA LEU A 218 -21.41 8.73 -22.79
C LEU A 218 -20.60 8.87 -24.06
N ALA A 219 -20.35 7.78 -24.77
CA ALA A 219 -19.56 7.81 -25.99
C ALA A 219 -20.24 7.02 -27.12
N LYS A 220 -19.97 7.47 -28.34
CA LYS A 220 -20.43 6.86 -29.58
C LYS A 220 -19.20 6.46 -30.39
N GLN A 221 -19.10 5.16 -30.63
CA GLN A 221 -18.16 4.58 -31.58
C GLN A 221 -18.91 4.27 -32.88
N LYS A 222 -18.18 3.91 -33.94
CA LYS A 222 -18.77 3.58 -35.25
C LYS A 222 -19.86 2.51 -35.19
N THR A 223 -19.73 1.53 -34.29
CA THR A 223 -20.60 0.34 -34.26
C THR A 223 -21.60 0.33 -33.11
N HIS A 224 -21.35 1.06 -32.03
CA HIS A 224 -22.17 1.02 -30.81
C HIS A 224 -21.95 2.26 -29.94
N ALA A 225 -22.73 2.39 -28.88
CA ALA A 225 -22.53 3.38 -27.84
C ALA A 225 -21.95 2.71 -26.59
N SER A 226 -21.24 3.48 -25.79
CA SER A 226 -20.63 3.06 -24.53
C SER A 226 -20.97 4.04 -23.41
N LEU A 227 -20.99 3.52 -22.19
CA LEU A 227 -21.31 4.25 -20.98
C LEU A 227 -20.23 3.96 -19.94
N ASN A 228 -19.78 4.99 -19.23
CA ASN A 228 -18.98 4.88 -18.01
C ASN A 228 -19.65 5.67 -16.89
N ALA A 229 -19.80 5.07 -15.72
CA ALA A 229 -20.20 5.76 -14.50
C ALA A 229 -19.13 5.53 -13.43
N SER A 230 -18.69 6.59 -12.76
CA SER A 230 -17.55 6.55 -11.85
C SER A 230 -17.73 7.42 -10.61
N ILE A 231 -17.01 7.04 -9.56
CA ILE A 231 -16.84 7.77 -8.31
C ILE A 231 -15.34 8.00 -8.12
N GLU A 232 -14.93 9.22 -7.75
CA GLU A 232 -13.54 9.57 -7.41
C GLU A 232 -13.45 10.08 -5.96
N ILE A 233 -12.65 9.41 -5.14
CA ILE A 233 -12.41 9.66 -3.72
C ILE A 233 -10.98 10.22 -3.55
N PRO A 234 -10.81 11.41 -2.94
CA PRO A 234 -9.51 11.99 -2.68
C PRO A 234 -8.93 11.47 -1.35
N LEU A 235 -8.03 10.48 -1.41
CA LEU A 235 -7.42 9.86 -0.23
C LEU A 235 -6.51 10.79 0.57
N ASN A 236 -5.99 11.84 -0.05
CA ASN A 236 -5.14 12.84 0.60
C ASN A 236 -5.93 13.95 1.32
N GLU A 237 -7.25 13.90 1.29
CA GLU A 237 -8.11 14.71 2.16
C GLU A 237 -8.36 13.96 3.46
N ARG A 238 -8.07 14.59 4.61
CA ARG A 238 -8.16 13.93 5.93
C ARG A 238 -9.60 13.59 6.29
N GLU A 239 -10.51 14.52 6.06
CA GLU A 239 -11.93 14.38 6.32
C GLU A 239 -12.70 14.89 5.11
N PHE A 240 -13.40 13.99 4.41
CA PHE A 240 -14.31 14.36 3.32
C PHE A 240 -15.78 14.28 3.75
N VAL A 241 -16.06 13.73 4.94
CA VAL A 241 -17.38 13.80 5.60
C VAL A 241 -17.27 14.64 6.88
N PRO A 242 -17.98 15.78 6.99
CA PRO A 242 -17.91 16.66 8.17
C PRO A 242 -18.42 16.00 9.46
N LYS A 243 -17.74 16.31 10.59
CA LYS A 243 -18.01 15.79 11.94
C LYS A 243 -19.19 16.44 12.67
N ILE A 244 -20.34 16.57 12.00
CA ILE A 244 -21.51 17.30 12.51
C ILE A 244 -22.18 16.65 13.74
N SER A 245 -21.93 15.37 14.00
CA SER A 245 -22.57 14.63 15.08
C SER A 245 -21.66 14.49 16.32
N GLU A 246 -20.44 15.03 16.26
CA GLU A 246 -19.42 14.87 17.30
C GLU A 246 -19.84 15.48 18.64
N PRO A 247 -19.76 14.74 19.78
CA PRO A 247 -20.02 15.31 21.09
C PRO A 247 -19.09 16.47 21.41
N ALA A 248 -19.62 17.52 22.01
CA ALA A 248 -18.82 18.64 22.51
C ALA A 248 -17.80 18.16 23.56
N TYR A 249 -16.64 18.80 23.61
CA TYR A 249 -15.70 18.61 24.71
C TYR A 249 -16.31 19.16 26.01
N PHE A 250 -15.84 18.66 27.16
CA PHE A 250 -16.27 19.17 28.46
C PHE A 250 -15.88 20.65 28.64
N SER A 251 -16.87 21.50 28.94
CA SER A 251 -16.71 22.94 29.17
C SER A 251 -17.17 23.40 30.56
N GLY A 252 -17.58 22.46 31.43
CA GLY A 252 -18.00 22.75 32.80
C GLY A 252 -19.43 23.28 32.99
N GLY A 253 -20.30 23.27 31.97
CA GLY A 253 -21.70 23.74 32.12
C GLY A 253 -22.69 22.65 32.59
N PRO A 254 -23.77 23.00 33.33
CA PRO A 254 -24.07 24.28 33.98
C PRO A 254 -23.38 24.48 35.36
N ASP A 255 -22.96 23.40 36.02
CA ASP A 255 -22.35 23.45 37.36
C ASP A 255 -20.86 23.12 37.27
N VAL A 256 -20.02 24.16 37.23
CA VAL A 256 -18.56 23.98 37.27
C VAL A 256 -18.20 23.31 38.60
N PRO A 257 -17.53 22.14 38.58
CA PRO A 257 -17.16 21.45 39.81
C PRO A 257 -16.22 22.32 40.66
N LEU A 258 -16.45 22.34 41.96
CA LEU A 258 -15.51 22.97 42.90
C LEU A 258 -14.23 22.14 42.97
N ARG A 259 -13.10 22.77 42.67
CA ARG A 259 -11.79 22.12 42.80
C ARG A 259 -11.46 21.88 44.27
N PRO A 260 -11.16 20.64 44.69
CA PRO A 260 -10.81 20.32 46.07
C PRO A 260 -9.37 20.75 46.41
N THR A 261 -9.04 20.80 47.70
CA THR A 261 -7.64 20.78 48.16
C THR A 261 -7.06 19.37 48.08
N PHE A 262 -5.74 19.20 48.19
CA PHE A 262 -5.13 17.86 48.26
C PHE A 262 -5.69 17.03 49.42
N HIS A 263 -5.92 17.64 50.59
CA HIS A 263 -6.50 16.92 51.72
C HIS A 263 -7.92 16.43 51.42
N GLN A 264 -8.75 17.28 50.81
CA GLN A 264 -10.12 16.91 50.42
C GLN A 264 -10.13 15.80 49.36
N TRP A 265 -9.24 15.85 48.38
CA TRP A 265 -9.11 14.84 47.33
C TRP A 265 -8.78 13.45 47.89
N HIS A 266 -7.91 13.37 48.89
CA HIS A 266 -7.56 12.10 49.54
C HIS A 266 -8.60 11.64 50.55
N ALA A 267 -9.31 12.58 51.20
CA ALA A 267 -10.32 12.28 52.20
C ALA A 267 -11.66 11.84 51.61
N ASP A 268 -12.03 12.34 50.43
CA ASP A 268 -13.32 12.06 49.79
C ASP A 268 -13.15 11.59 48.34
N SER A 269 -13.51 10.32 48.09
CA SER A 269 -13.43 9.72 46.77
C SER A 269 -14.41 10.32 45.75
N ALA A 270 -15.44 11.07 46.21
CA ALA A 270 -16.43 11.71 45.35
C ALA A 270 -15.80 12.67 44.32
N TYR A 271 -14.73 13.38 44.69
CA TYR A 271 -14.01 14.28 43.77
C TYR A 271 -13.36 13.51 42.62
N GLY A 272 -12.67 12.41 42.92
CA GLY A 272 -12.11 11.51 41.91
C GLY A 272 -13.20 10.88 41.05
N HIS A 273 -14.32 10.48 41.67
CA HIS A 273 -15.48 9.93 40.96
C HIS A 273 -16.10 10.93 39.97
N GLY A 274 -16.16 12.22 40.32
CA GLY A 274 -16.64 13.28 39.44
C GLY A 274 -15.81 13.38 38.16
N LEU A 275 -14.48 13.35 38.28
CA LEU A 275 -13.56 13.37 37.14
C LEU A 275 -13.72 12.11 36.26
N VAL A 276 -13.74 10.93 36.87
CA VAL A 276 -13.92 9.67 36.13
C VAL A 276 -15.24 9.69 35.37
N SER A 277 -16.34 10.11 36.00
CA SER A 277 -17.65 10.22 35.33
C SER A 277 -17.64 11.20 34.15
N ALA A 278 -16.99 12.36 34.30
CA ALA A 278 -16.87 13.35 33.23
C ALA A 278 -16.03 12.85 32.05
N LEU A 279 -14.98 12.06 32.31
CA LEU A 279 -14.17 11.40 31.29
C LEU A 279 -14.92 10.24 30.63
N SER A 280 -15.61 9.40 31.40
CA SER A 280 -16.40 8.28 30.87
C SER A 280 -17.51 8.73 29.91
N LYS A 281 -18.18 9.86 30.20
CA LYS A 281 -19.17 10.49 29.30
C LYS A 281 -18.59 10.95 27.96
N GLN A 282 -17.25 11.03 27.84
CA GLN A 282 -16.51 11.36 26.63
C GLN A 282 -15.83 10.13 26.00
N ASP A 283 -16.29 8.92 26.34
CA ASP A 283 -15.79 7.63 25.85
C ASP A 283 -14.35 7.28 26.27
N PHE A 284 -13.84 7.90 27.34
CA PHE A 284 -12.58 7.46 27.94
C PHE A 284 -12.79 6.18 28.75
N LYS A 285 -11.82 5.26 28.68
CA LYS A 285 -11.87 3.94 29.30
C LYS A 285 -10.55 3.63 30.00
N ASN A 286 -10.59 2.66 30.92
CA ASN A 286 -9.47 2.24 31.77
C ASN A 286 -8.82 3.44 32.48
N ILE A 287 -9.64 4.35 33.00
CA ILE A 287 -9.19 5.59 33.64
C ILE A 287 -8.57 5.24 35.00
N ARG A 288 -7.30 5.60 35.19
CA ARG A 288 -6.60 5.50 36.48
C ARG A 288 -6.04 6.85 36.83
N ILE A 289 -6.20 7.23 38.10
CA ILE A 289 -5.76 8.52 38.61
C ILE A 289 -4.81 8.26 39.77
N SER A 290 -3.67 8.93 39.75
CA SER A 290 -2.66 8.87 40.81
C SER A 290 -2.08 10.26 41.06
N MET A 291 -1.63 10.48 42.30
CA MET A 291 -1.04 11.73 42.75
C MET A 291 0.37 11.46 43.28
N ARG A 292 1.34 12.27 42.88
CA ARG A 292 2.70 12.27 43.43
C ARG A 292 3.10 13.69 43.80
N GLY A 293 3.03 14.04 45.08
CA GLY A 293 3.26 15.41 45.51
C GLY A 293 2.24 16.36 44.87
N ASP A 294 2.72 17.28 44.02
CA ASP A 294 1.91 18.22 43.25
C ASP A 294 1.70 17.84 41.77
N GLU A 295 2.12 16.62 41.38
CA GLU A 295 1.92 16.04 40.06
C GLU A 295 0.66 15.16 40.01
N PHE A 296 -0.22 15.46 39.06
CA PHE A 296 -1.47 14.74 38.79
C PHE A 296 -1.31 13.83 37.58
N VAL A 297 -1.37 12.51 37.77
CA VAL A 297 -1.13 11.52 36.72
C VAL A 297 -2.45 10.84 36.33
N LEU A 298 -2.76 10.89 35.03
CA LEU A 298 -3.91 10.27 34.39
C LEU A 298 -3.44 9.18 33.43
N GLU A 299 -3.86 7.95 33.65
CA GLU A 299 -3.73 6.86 32.68
C GLU A 299 -5.09 6.57 32.07
N LEU A 300 -5.20 6.57 30.75
CA LEU A 300 -6.48 6.38 30.07
C LEU A 300 -6.30 5.92 28.62
N ASN A 301 -7.39 5.45 28.03
CA ASN A 301 -7.54 5.33 26.59
C ASN A 301 -8.90 5.87 26.15
N ASN A 302 -9.15 5.94 24.85
CA ASN A 302 -10.45 6.33 24.31
C ASN A 302 -10.91 5.29 23.29
N SER A 303 -12.20 4.93 23.29
CA SER A 303 -12.74 3.93 22.35
C SER A 303 -13.27 4.50 21.04
N ARG A 304 -13.37 5.83 20.93
CA ARG A 304 -13.97 6.54 19.78
C ARG A 304 -13.00 7.45 19.04
N ILE A 305 -12.30 8.34 19.75
CA ILE A 305 -11.42 9.35 19.16
C ILE A 305 -10.19 8.65 18.59
N SER A 306 -9.96 8.81 17.29
CA SER A 306 -8.88 8.13 16.57
C SER A 306 -7.53 8.83 16.76
N ASN A 307 -7.53 10.16 16.86
CA ASN A 307 -6.31 10.94 17.04
C ASN A 307 -5.87 11.05 18.50
N VAL A 308 -4.64 10.60 18.81
CA VAL A 308 -4.11 10.56 20.18
C VAL A 308 -4.04 11.96 20.80
N GLY A 309 -3.46 12.93 20.09
CA GLY A 309 -3.30 14.30 20.60
C GLY A 309 -4.64 14.98 20.91
N ARG A 310 -5.65 14.81 20.04
CA ARG A 310 -7.03 15.27 20.29
C ARG A 310 -7.65 14.62 21.54
N ALA A 311 -7.47 13.31 21.72
CA ALA A 311 -7.96 12.61 22.90
C ALA A 311 -7.28 13.13 24.18
N VAL A 312 -5.96 13.30 24.17
CA VAL A 312 -5.22 13.86 25.32
C VAL A 312 -5.66 15.29 25.63
N GLY A 313 -5.89 16.12 24.62
CA GLY A 313 -6.38 17.49 24.77
C GLY A 313 -7.74 17.57 25.47
N ARG A 314 -8.69 16.69 25.11
CA ARG A 314 -9.98 16.58 25.83
C ARG A 314 -9.82 16.10 27.27
N ALA A 315 -8.96 15.10 27.47
CA ALA A 315 -8.73 14.55 28.80
C ALA A 315 -8.14 15.60 29.75
N VAL A 316 -7.09 16.31 29.32
CA VAL A 316 -6.43 17.31 30.15
C VAL A 316 -7.32 18.54 30.38
N ARG A 317 -8.12 18.94 29.37
CA ARG A 317 -9.13 19.99 29.54
C ARG A 317 -10.11 19.63 30.63
N THR A 318 -10.58 18.39 30.66
CA THR A 318 -11.49 17.90 31.72
C THR A 318 -10.75 17.87 33.06
N ALA A 319 -9.53 17.34 33.11
CA ALA A 319 -8.74 17.27 34.33
C ALA A 319 -8.51 18.64 34.99
N LEU A 320 -8.30 19.72 34.22
CA LEU A 320 -8.14 21.07 34.77
C LEU A 320 -9.32 21.56 35.62
N TYR A 321 -10.54 21.09 35.34
CA TYR A 321 -11.73 21.45 36.13
C TYR A 321 -11.84 20.68 37.45
N PHE A 322 -11.27 19.48 37.54
CA PHE A 322 -11.42 18.60 38.70
C PHE A 322 -10.15 18.43 39.54
N ALA A 323 -8.97 18.68 38.96
CA ALA A 323 -7.70 18.49 39.65
C ALA A 323 -7.61 19.40 40.90
N PRO A 324 -6.97 18.95 42.00
CA PRO A 324 -6.85 19.74 43.21
C PRO A 324 -6.19 21.10 42.97
N ILE A 325 -6.53 22.11 43.76
CA ILE A 325 -6.10 23.52 43.57
C ILE A 325 -4.57 23.64 43.51
N GLU A 326 -3.88 22.85 44.32
CA GLU A 326 -2.44 22.87 44.51
C GLU A 326 -1.65 22.10 43.42
N THR A 327 -2.34 21.49 42.45
CA THR A 327 -1.72 20.78 41.33
C THR A 327 -0.85 21.72 40.49
N ARG A 328 0.42 21.37 40.30
CA ARG A 328 1.37 22.17 39.49
C ARG A 328 1.68 21.57 38.14
N SER A 329 1.56 20.25 38.01
CA SER A 329 1.77 19.55 36.75
C SER A 329 0.73 18.46 36.52
N ILE A 330 0.40 18.21 35.26
CA ILE A 330 -0.48 17.12 34.85
C ILE A 330 0.29 16.24 33.88
N ARG A 331 0.27 14.92 34.10
CA ARG A 331 0.82 13.92 33.21
C ARG A 331 -0.29 13.01 32.69
N VAL A 332 -0.36 12.82 31.38
CA VAL A 332 -1.34 11.95 30.72
C VAL A 332 -0.62 10.81 30.01
N VAL A 333 -0.82 9.59 30.50
CA VAL A 333 -0.37 8.35 29.86
C VAL A 333 -1.51 7.81 29.01
N TYR A 334 -1.37 7.94 27.68
CA TYR A 334 -2.32 7.35 26.74
C TYR A 334 -1.94 5.89 26.49
N THR A 335 -2.89 4.97 26.67
CA THR A 335 -2.66 3.53 26.50
C THR A 335 -3.47 2.94 25.36
N LYS A 336 -3.01 1.80 24.83
CA LYS A 336 -3.81 0.92 23.96
C LYS A 336 -3.70 -0.49 24.53
N LEU A 337 -4.82 -1.11 24.88
CA LEU A 337 -4.84 -2.43 25.54
C LEU A 337 -3.94 -2.47 26.80
N GLU A 338 -3.92 -1.37 27.55
CA GLU A 338 -3.07 -1.14 28.73
C GLU A 338 -1.55 -1.15 28.47
N GLN A 339 -1.14 -1.07 27.20
CA GLN A 339 0.24 -0.78 26.82
C GLN A 339 0.41 0.74 26.63
N PRO A 340 1.39 1.39 27.29
CA PRO A 340 1.67 2.81 27.10
C PRO A 340 2.09 3.13 25.67
N ILE A 341 1.40 4.09 25.04
CA ILE A 341 1.73 4.61 23.72
C ILE A 341 2.59 5.86 23.83
N ALA A 342 2.15 6.80 24.66
CA ALA A 342 2.79 8.09 24.84
C ALA A 342 2.40 8.72 26.17
N THR A 343 3.32 9.50 26.72
CA THR A 343 3.19 10.23 27.97
C THR A 343 3.33 11.72 27.68
N TYR A 344 2.27 12.47 27.90
CA TYR A 344 2.24 13.93 27.77
C TYR A 344 2.41 14.55 29.15
N SER A 345 3.41 15.40 29.32
CA SER A 345 3.71 16.05 30.60
C SER A 345 3.53 17.56 30.45
N PHE A 346 2.62 18.12 31.24
CA PHE A 346 2.29 19.55 31.25
C PHE A 346 2.78 20.17 32.56
N PHE A 347 3.85 20.96 32.49
CA PHE A 347 4.51 21.53 33.68
C PHE A 347 4.05 22.96 34.00
N ASN A 348 3.33 23.61 33.07
CA ASN A 348 2.76 24.94 33.25
C ASN A 348 1.26 24.93 32.91
N LEU A 349 0.43 24.71 33.94
CA LEU A 349 -1.03 24.59 33.77
C LEU A 349 -1.69 25.91 33.32
N ALA A 350 -1.09 27.06 33.62
CA ALA A 350 -1.59 28.35 33.15
C ALA A 350 -1.43 28.46 31.62
N THR A 351 -0.25 28.14 31.09
CA THR A 351 -0.02 28.13 29.64
C THR A 351 -0.86 27.07 28.93
N LEU A 352 -1.03 25.89 29.53
CA LEU A 352 -1.96 24.88 29.00
C LEU A 352 -3.40 25.41 28.91
N ASN A 353 -3.91 26.02 29.98
CA ASN A 353 -5.27 26.57 29.99
C ASN A 353 -5.42 27.73 28.98
N ASP A 354 -4.45 28.64 28.94
CA ASP A 354 -4.44 29.76 27.99
C ASP A 354 -4.35 29.27 26.54
N TYR A 355 -3.59 28.20 26.27
CA TYR A 355 -3.63 27.52 24.98
C TYR A 355 -5.01 26.92 24.74
N LEU A 356 -5.60 26.11 25.62
CA LEU A 356 -6.94 25.55 25.39
C LEU A 356 -8.03 26.60 25.12
N LEU A 357 -7.86 27.83 25.62
CA LEU A 357 -8.75 28.99 25.42
C LEU A 357 -8.41 29.88 24.21
N GLY A 358 -7.30 29.63 23.49
CA GLY A 358 -6.91 30.44 22.33
C GLY A 358 -6.18 31.74 22.65
N LYS A 359 -5.67 31.91 23.87
CA LYS A 359 -4.95 33.12 24.32
C LYS A 359 -3.45 33.07 24.01
N VAL A 360 -2.90 31.88 23.78
CA VAL A 360 -1.49 31.64 23.48
C VAL A 360 -1.37 30.81 22.21
N ASP A 361 -0.34 31.10 21.40
CA ASP A 361 -0.04 30.34 20.19
C ASP A 361 0.55 28.95 20.46
N ARG A 362 0.60 28.12 19.43
CA ARG A 362 1.08 26.74 19.53
C ARG A 362 2.57 26.64 19.83
N GLN A 363 3.37 27.59 19.35
CA GLN A 363 4.83 27.54 19.55
C GLN A 363 5.17 27.75 21.02
N ARG A 364 4.58 28.76 21.66
CA ARG A 364 4.76 29.02 23.08
C ARG A 364 4.18 27.91 23.96
N PHE A 365 3.11 27.24 23.51
CA PHE A 365 2.60 26.06 24.21
C PHE A 365 3.57 24.88 24.14
N LEU A 366 4.24 24.65 23.00
CA LEU A 366 5.22 23.58 22.83
C LEU A 366 6.40 23.69 23.80
N ASP A 367 6.80 24.91 24.18
CA ASP A 367 7.85 25.13 25.18
C ASP A 367 7.45 24.68 26.60
N SER A 368 6.15 24.39 26.82
CA SER A 368 5.57 24.03 28.12
C SER A 368 5.07 22.58 28.23
N VAL A 369 5.22 21.78 27.18
CA VAL A 369 4.79 20.37 27.12
C VAL A 369 5.94 19.46 26.70
N ASN A 370 6.07 18.31 27.35
CA ASN A 370 6.99 17.25 26.95
C ASN A 370 6.20 16.00 26.55
N ILE A 371 6.50 15.44 25.39
CA ILE A 371 5.81 14.25 24.85
C ILE A 371 6.86 13.14 24.72
N LYS A 372 6.74 12.12 25.56
CA LYS A 372 7.59 10.93 25.52
C LYS A 372 6.80 9.77 24.91
N PRO A 373 7.17 9.24 23.73
CA PRO A 373 6.60 8.00 23.21
C PRO A 373 7.03 6.79 24.06
N GLY A 374 6.22 5.74 24.04
CA GLY A 374 6.48 4.50 24.78
C GLY A 374 6.16 4.56 26.28
N LYS A 375 6.71 3.60 27.02
CA LYS A 375 6.61 3.55 28.49
C LYS A 375 7.62 4.51 29.11
N ASP A 376 7.14 5.42 29.96
CA ASP A 376 7.98 6.31 30.75
C ASP A 376 8.46 5.57 32.02
N SER A 377 9.75 5.31 32.11
CA SER A 377 10.35 4.60 33.25
C SER A 377 10.23 5.39 34.56
N GLU A 378 10.08 6.71 34.48
CA GLU A 378 9.88 7.59 35.65
C GLU A 378 8.56 7.33 36.40
N LEU A 379 7.61 6.61 35.76
CA LEU A 379 6.29 6.33 36.33
C LEU A 379 6.18 4.95 37.00
N GLU A 380 7.22 4.12 36.97
CA GLU A 380 7.16 2.77 37.58
C GLU A 380 6.80 2.79 39.07
N GLU A 381 7.34 3.75 39.84
CA GLU A 381 7.05 3.91 41.26
C GLU A 381 5.64 4.46 41.53
N VAL A 382 5.08 5.24 40.59
CA VAL A 382 3.75 5.88 40.72
C VAL A 382 2.63 4.86 40.54
N TYR A 383 2.84 3.83 39.71
CA TYR A 383 1.87 2.75 39.51
C TYR A 383 1.60 1.92 40.78
N ALA A 384 2.55 1.87 41.72
CA ALA A 384 2.39 1.14 42.98
C ALA A 384 1.43 1.82 43.97
N GLN A 385 1.14 3.12 43.80
CA GLN A 385 0.29 3.92 44.69
C GLN A 385 -1.08 4.27 44.07
N GLN A 386 -1.47 3.60 42.98
CA GLN A 386 -2.73 3.89 42.28
C GLN A 386 -3.96 3.72 43.17
N LEU A 387 -4.76 4.79 43.31
CA LEU A 387 -6.16 4.64 43.68
C LEU A 387 -6.90 4.06 42.48
N SER A 388 -7.09 2.74 42.46
CA SER A 388 -8.03 2.11 41.53
C SER A 388 -9.46 2.39 42.01
N ALA A 389 -10.06 3.48 41.55
CA ALA A 389 -11.47 3.73 41.75
C ALA A 389 -12.28 2.78 40.84
N ASN A 390 -12.72 1.64 41.39
CA ASN A 390 -13.62 0.70 40.72
C ASN A 390 -15.03 1.30 40.59
N ILE A 391 -15.20 2.33 39.77
CA ILE A 391 -16.55 2.80 39.41
C ILE A 391 -17.06 1.88 38.30
N LYS A 392 -17.83 0.88 38.71
CA LYS A 392 -18.67 0.13 37.78
C LYS A 392 -19.87 0.98 37.44
N ASP A 393 -19.82 1.67 36.31
CA ASP A 393 -21.02 2.28 35.74
C ASP A 393 -22.02 1.19 35.33
N SER A 394 -23.31 1.55 35.37
CA SER A 394 -24.37 0.70 34.82
C SER A 394 -24.13 0.47 33.33
N VAL A 395 -23.96 -0.79 32.93
CA VAL A 395 -23.85 -1.17 31.52
C VAL A 395 -25.20 -0.95 30.85
N ASN A 396 -25.31 0.08 30.03
CA ASN A 396 -26.51 0.33 29.24
C ASN A 396 -26.38 -0.36 27.88
N LEU A 397 -27.40 -1.14 27.53
CA LEU A 397 -27.53 -1.70 26.19
C LEU A 397 -28.06 -0.62 25.24
N GLU A 398 -27.26 -0.25 24.26
CA GLU A 398 -27.61 0.79 23.28
C GLU A 398 -27.86 0.17 21.91
N VAL A 399 -28.93 0.62 21.24
CA VAL A 399 -29.16 0.35 19.82
C VAL A 399 -28.63 1.53 19.04
N LEU A 400 -27.58 1.30 18.24
CA LEU A 400 -26.90 2.35 17.48
C LEU A 400 -27.03 2.06 15.99
N ALA A 401 -27.44 3.05 15.21
CA ALA A 401 -27.48 2.96 13.75
C ALA A 401 -26.39 3.86 13.15
N GLY A 402 -25.62 3.33 12.19
CA GLY A 402 -24.57 4.10 11.49
C GLY A 402 -23.29 4.38 12.28
N LYS A 403 -23.16 3.91 13.52
CA LYS A 403 -21.92 4.01 14.32
C LYS A 403 -20.96 2.87 13.95
N ASP A 404 -19.66 3.16 13.85
CA ASP A 404 -18.61 2.22 13.42
C ASP A 404 -18.83 1.62 12.01
N GLY A 405 -19.68 2.24 11.17
CA GLY A 405 -20.02 1.76 9.82
C GLY A 405 -21.08 0.66 9.77
N ASP A 406 -21.61 0.23 10.92
CA ASP A 406 -22.65 -0.78 11.00
C ASP A 406 -24.04 -0.18 10.74
N ILE A 407 -24.89 -0.86 9.97
CA ILE A 407 -26.27 -0.40 9.67
C ILE A 407 -27.07 -0.29 10.98
N VAL A 408 -27.03 -1.36 11.79
CA VAL A 408 -27.59 -1.43 13.14
C VAL A 408 -26.65 -2.27 13.98
N GLN A 409 -26.32 -1.81 15.18
CA GLN A 409 -25.59 -2.58 16.17
C GLN A 409 -26.25 -2.48 17.54
N LEU A 410 -26.25 -3.58 18.29
CA LEU A 410 -26.44 -3.53 19.75
C LEU A 410 -25.06 -3.46 20.38
N ASN A 411 -24.81 -2.43 21.18
CA ASN A 411 -23.53 -2.24 21.85
C ASN A 411 -23.77 -2.05 23.34
N ALA A 412 -22.95 -2.68 24.16
CA ALA A 412 -22.90 -2.43 25.59
C ALA A 412 -21.42 -2.36 25.99
N GLU A 413 -21.01 -1.23 26.54
CA GLU A 413 -19.60 -0.97 26.86
C GLU A 413 -19.49 -0.27 28.21
N ASP A 414 -18.62 -0.77 29.09
CA ASP A 414 -18.40 -0.18 30.41
C ASP A 414 -17.13 0.68 30.46
N ASN A 415 -16.72 1.13 31.65
CA ASN A 415 -15.53 1.98 31.83
C ASN A 415 -14.21 1.20 31.84
N GLU A 416 -14.25 -0.12 31.99
CA GLU A 416 -13.07 -1.01 31.93
C GLU A 416 -12.82 -1.55 30.50
N ALA A 417 -13.46 -0.93 29.50
CA ALA A 417 -13.46 -1.37 28.11
C ALA A 417 -14.00 -2.80 27.91
N ASN A 418 -14.81 -3.32 28.85
CA ASN A 418 -15.58 -4.52 28.60
C ASN A 418 -16.67 -4.18 27.58
N ARG A 419 -16.73 -4.92 26.48
CA ARG A 419 -17.59 -4.58 25.35
C ARG A 419 -18.32 -5.81 24.83
N PHE A 420 -19.64 -5.71 24.73
CA PHE A 420 -20.50 -6.60 23.97
C PHE A 420 -20.98 -5.88 22.71
N ARG A 421 -20.93 -6.57 21.56
CA ARG A 421 -21.53 -6.09 20.30
C ARG A 421 -22.33 -7.21 19.65
N LEU A 422 -23.45 -6.86 19.04
CA LEU A 422 -24.16 -7.69 18.06
C LEU A 422 -24.34 -6.89 16.78
N VAL A 423 -23.74 -7.36 15.69
CA VAL A 423 -23.72 -6.64 14.40
C VAL A 423 -24.06 -7.58 13.23
N PRO A 424 -24.72 -7.09 12.18
CA PRO A 424 -24.78 -7.82 10.91
C PRO A 424 -23.39 -7.80 10.27
N LYS A 425 -22.87 -8.97 9.93
CA LYS A 425 -21.61 -9.17 9.23
C LYS A 425 -21.89 -9.57 7.78
N THR A 426 -21.20 -8.93 6.85
CA THR A 426 -21.22 -9.32 5.44
C THR A 426 -19.85 -9.80 5.00
N GLY A 427 -19.81 -10.85 4.18
CA GLY A 427 -18.58 -11.34 3.56
C GLY A 427 -18.79 -11.43 2.05
N VAL A 428 -17.78 -11.03 1.28
CA VAL A 428 -17.81 -11.03 -0.18
C VAL A 428 -16.61 -11.80 -0.69
N TYR A 429 -16.84 -12.75 -1.59
CA TYR A 429 -15.81 -13.62 -2.15
C TYR A 429 -15.91 -13.57 -3.68
N PHE A 430 -14.76 -13.40 -4.33
CA PHE A 430 -14.66 -13.31 -5.79
C PHE A 430 -13.99 -14.55 -6.37
N ASN A 431 -14.32 -14.87 -7.62
CA ASN A 431 -13.62 -15.87 -8.43
C ASN A 431 -13.73 -17.31 -7.91
N ASP A 432 -14.98 -17.73 -7.68
CA ASP A 432 -15.33 -19.12 -7.43
C ASP A 432 -15.82 -19.79 -8.73
N PRO A 433 -15.37 -21.02 -9.04
CA PRO A 433 -15.82 -21.75 -10.23
C PRO A 433 -17.33 -22.02 -10.30
N SER A 434 -18.07 -22.10 -9.19
CA SER A 434 -19.54 -22.25 -9.25
C SER A 434 -20.30 -20.91 -9.22
N GLY A 435 -19.61 -19.77 -9.15
CA GLY A 435 -20.19 -18.43 -9.19
C GLY A 435 -19.15 -17.30 -9.04
N ALA A 436 -19.09 -16.36 -9.99
CA ALA A 436 -18.12 -15.26 -10.03
C ALA A 436 -18.07 -14.38 -8.76
N PHE A 437 -19.21 -14.24 -8.09
CA PHE A 437 -19.43 -13.44 -6.91
C PHE A 437 -20.24 -14.25 -5.92
N ARG A 438 -19.70 -14.41 -4.70
CA ARG A 438 -20.40 -15.01 -3.56
C ARG A 438 -20.45 -14.00 -2.45
N TYR A 439 -21.52 -14.07 -1.68
CA TYR A 439 -21.69 -13.28 -0.47
C TYR A 439 -22.31 -14.09 0.65
N GLU A 440 -21.99 -13.68 1.87
CA GLU A 440 -22.61 -14.16 3.11
C GLU A 440 -23.13 -12.97 3.91
N ILE A 441 -24.25 -13.18 4.59
CA ILE A 441 -24.83 -12.29 5.60
C ILE A 441 -24.96 -13.13 6.86
N ALA A 442 -24.34 -12.68 7.94
CA ALA A 442 -24.33 -13.34 9.22
C ALA A 442 -24.68 -12.33 10.33
N ALA A 443 -25.12 -12.82 11.48
CA ALA A 443 -25.12 -12.06 12.72
C ALA A 443 -23.85 -12.43 13.50
N ALA A 444 -23.09 -11.44 13.96
CA ALA A 444 -21.88 -11.65 14.74
C ALA A 444 -22.03 -11.00 16.13
N ALA A 445 -21.94 -11.82 17.17
CA ALA A 445 -21.87 -11.40 18.56
C ALA A 445 -20.42 -11.44 19.03
N THR A 446 -19.87 -10.32 19.47
CA THR A 446 -18.52 -10.24 20.03
C THR A 446 -18.58 -9.82 21.49
N TYR A 447 -17.79 -10.46 22.33
CA TYR A 447 -17.66 -10.09 23.73
C TYR A 447 -16.18 -9.99 24.10
N THR A 448 -15.78 -8.83 24.60
CA THR A 448 -14.43 -8.58 25.13
C THR A 448 -14.56 -8.25 26.60
N ARG A 449 -13.79 -8.94 27.43
CA ARG A 449 -13.75 -8.74 28.87
C ARG A 449 -12.33 -8.62 29.37
N ARG A 450 -12.02 -7.55 30.06
CA ARG A 450 -10.83 -7.37 30.88
C ARG A 450 -10.93 -8.28 32.12
N LEU A 451 -9.92 -9.12 32.32
CA LEU A 451 -9.82 -10.03 33.47
C LEU A 451 -8.78 -9.56 34.48
N GLY A 452 -7.85 -8.71 34.06
CA GLY A 452 -6.76 -8.18 34.88
C GLY A 452 -5.89 -7.26 34.05
N THR A 453 -4.76 -6.82 34.62
CA THR A 453 -3.85 -5.90 33.93
C THR A 453 -3.24 -6.54 32.67
N GLY A 454 -3.53 -5.97 31.51
CA GLY A 454 -3.15 -6.47 30.19
C GLY A 454 -3.84 -7.78 29.79
N LEU A 455 -4.71 -8.36 30.62
CA LEU A 455 -5.34 -9.67 30.40
C LEU A 455 -6.78 -9.51 29.90
N PHE A 456 -7.03 -9.97 28.68
CA PHE A 456 -8.33 -9.87 28.01
C PHE A 456 -8.83 -11.23 27.54
N LEU A 457 -10.12 -11.49 27.78
CA LEU A 457 -10.89 -12.54 27.13
C LEU A 457 -11.60 -11.95 25.92
N ASN A 458 -11.33 -12.46 24.72
CA ASN A 458 -12.02 -12.08 23.50
C ASN A 458 -12.79 -13.27 22.94
N SER A 459 -14.11 -13.15 22.81
CA SER A 459 -14.95 -14.14 22.14
C SER A 459 -15.70 -13.54 20.95
N ALA A 460 -15.97 -14.37 19.95
CA ALA A 460 -16.80 -14.05 18.81
C ALA A 460 -17.62 -15.29 18.42
N LEU A 461 -18.94 -15.11 18.38
CA LEU A 461 -19.90 -16.08 17.89
C LEU A 461 -20.53 -15.53 16.61
N SER A 462 -20.65 -16.34 15.57
CA SER A 462 -21.37 -15.95 14.36
C SER A 462 -22.46 -16.96 14.01
N ALA A 463 -23.55 -16.46 13.45
CA ALA A 463 -24.63 -17.27 12.90
C ALA A 463 -24.92 -16.81 11.48
N ASN A 464 -24.76 -17.70 10.51
CA ASN A 464 -25.05 -17.41 9.12
C ASN A 464 -26.56 -17.27 8.93
N LEU A 465 -27.00 -16.13 8.42
CA LEU A 465 -28.41 -15.85 8.10
C LEU A 465 -28.70 -16.19 6.64
N TYR A 466 -27.77 -15.85 5.74
CA TYR A 466 -27.85 -16.13 4.32
C TYR A 466 -26.45 -16.33 3.75
N ASN A 467 -26.24 -17.37 2.94
CA ASN A 467 -24.92 -17.66 2.40
C ASN A 467 -25.02 -18.31 1.01
N THR A 468 -24.27 -17.77 0.05
CA THR A 468 -24.15 -18.35 -1.31
C THR A 468 -22.87 -19.15 -1.52
N VAL A 469 -21.90 -19.06 -0.59
CA VAL A 469 -20.62 -19.81 -0.60
C VAL A 469 -20.85 -21.30 -0.36
N SER A 470 -21.93 -21.69 0.32
CA SER A 470 -22.32 -23.11 0.50
C SER A 470 -22.60 -23.83 -0.82
N GLY A 471 -22.84 -23.09 -1.92
CA GLY A 471 -22.99 -23.61 -3.27
C GLY A 471 -21.69 -24.01 -3.98
N VAL A 472 -20.53 -23.87 -3.32
CA VAL A 472 -19.24 -24.33 -3.84
C VAL A 472 -19.13 -25.85 -3.69
N LYS A 473 -19.19 -26.55 -4.83
CA LYS A 473 -19.14 -28.02 -4.89
C LYS A 473 -17.76 -28.58 -5.25
N GLN A 474 -16.82 -27.72 -5.65
CA GLN A 474 -15.49 -28.17 -6.06
C GLN A 474 -14.58 -28.35 -4.83
N PRO A 475 -13.95 -29.52 -4.66
CA PRO A 475 -12.93 -29.69 -3.63
C PRO A 475 -11.70 -28.84 -3.94
N SER A 476 -10.91 -28.53 -2.91
CA SER A 476 -9.61 -27.88 -3.10
C SER A 476 -8.73 -28.74 -4.01
N ASN A 477 -8.10 -28.10 -4.99
CA ASN A 477 -7.06 -28.72 -5.83
C ASN A 477 -5.63 -28.46 -5.32
N SER A 478 -5.47 -27.83 -4.15
CA SER A 478 -4.16 -27.61 -3.53
C SER A 478 -3.51 -28.94 -3.17
N LEU A 479 -2.19 -29.07 -3.38
CA LEU A 479 -1.42 -30.26 -2.97
C LEU A 479 -0.69 -30.06 -1.64
N LEU A 480 -0.69 -28.83 -1.12
CA LEU A 480 -0.13 -28.50 0.18
C LEU A 480 -1.12 -28.89 1.27
N PRO A 481 -0.71 -28.95 2.56
CA PRO A 481 -1.67 -29.07 3.64
C PRO A 481 -2.76 -27.97 3.53
N HIS A 482 -4.04 -28.38 3.56
CA HIS A 482 -5.15 -27.46 3.39
C HIS A 482 -5.30 -26.59 4.65
N VAL A 483 -4.73 -25.38 4.61
CA VAL A 483 -4.75 -24.42 5.72
C VAL A 483 -5.72 -23.27 5.48
N ARG A 484 -6.07 -23.00 4.21
CA ARG A 484 -7.07 -22.02 3.77
C ARG A 484 -8.00 -22.57 2.70
N SER A 485 -7.51 -23.49 1.88
CA SER A 485 -8.22 -23.94 0.68
C SER A 485 -9.55 -24.66 0.93
N ASP A 486 -9.74 -25.21 2.13
CA ASP A 486 -10.98 -25.86 2.58
C ASP A 486 -12.07 -24.89 3.08
N VAL A 487 -11.89 -23.58 2.92
CA VAL A 487 -12.85 -22.53 3.31
C VAL A 487 -14.30 -22.83 2.89
N ALA A 488 -14.53 -23.45 1.73
CA ALA A 488 -15.87 -23.85 1.30
C ALA A 488 -16.53 -24.87 2.26
N GLU A 489 -15.78 -25.83 2.79
CA GLU A 489 -16.28 -26.81 3.76
C GLU A 489 -16.68 -26.16 5.09
N TYR A 490 -15.87 -25.21 5.56
CA TYR A 490 -16.22 -24.40 6.71
C TYR A 490 -17.54 -23.66 6.46
N LYS A 491 -17.74 -23.06 5.28
CA LYS A 491 -18.95 -22.29 4.96
C LYS A 491 -20.23 -23.11 4.66
N LYS A 492 -20.16 -24.43 4.50
CA LYS A 492 -21.35 -25.30 4.33
C LYS A 492 -22.19 -25.43 5.59
N THR A 493 -21.59 -25.25 6.76
CA THR A 493 -22.28 -25.44 8.03
C THR A 493 -23.10 -24.20 8.39
N ASN A 494 -24.42 -24.37 8.54
CA ASN A 494 -25.38 -23.31 8.90
C ASN A 494 -25.59 -23.15 10.41
N SER A 495 -25.02 -24.02 11.26
CA SER A 495 -25.12 -23.85 12.71
C SER A 495 -24.28 -22.66 13.20
N PRO A 496 -24.64 -22.02 14.33
CA PRO A 496 -23.80 -21.03 14.98
C PRO A 496 -22.39 -21.56 15.24
N LYS A 497 -21.39 -20.69 15.08
CA LYS A 497 -19.97 -21.01 15.22
C LYS A 497 -19.30 -20.11 16.23
N LEU A 498 -18.42 -20.71 17.01
CA LEU A 498 -17.49 -20.02 17.87
C LEU A 498 -16.26 -19.65 17.05
N ASP A 499 -16.28 -18.49 16.40
CA ASP A 499 -15.18 -18.02 15.55
C ASP A 499 -13.92 -17.72 16.36
N ARG A 500 -14.10 -17.22 17.58
CA ARG A 500 -12.98 -16.82 18.46
C ARG A 500 -13.31 -17.05 19.92
N LEU A 501 -12.32 -17.52 20.67
CA LEU A 501 -12.34 -17.60 22.14
C LEU A 501 -10.89 -17.57 22.61
N LEU A 502 -10.39 -16.39 22.94
CA LEU A 502 -8.97 -16.11 23.19
C LEU A 502 -8.77 -15.50 24.56
N LEU A 503 -7.73 -15.97 25.23
CA LEU A 503 -7.11 -15.26 26.33
C LEU A 503 -5.84 -14.59 25.82
N ASN A 504 -5.79 -13.26 25.91
CA ASN A 504 -4.68 -12.43 25.46
C ASN A 504 -4.06 -11.69 26.63
N GLN A 505 -2.76 -11.84 26.85
CA GLN A 505 -1.97 -11.06 27.79
C GLN A 505 -1.05 -10.09 27.01
N TYR A 506 -1.25 -8.80 27.20
CA TYR A 506 -0.38 -7.74 26.68
C TYR A 506 0.60 -7.29 27.77
N LEU A 507 1.86 -7.10 27.39
CA LEU A 507 2.96 -6.77 28.28
C LEU A 507 3.82 -5.67 27.65
N THR A 508 4.44 -4.86 28.50
CA THR A 508 5.44 -3.86 28.09
C THR A 508 6.74 -4.18 28.82
N LEU A 509 7.69 -4.78 28.10
CA LEU A 509 8.95 -5.31 28.65
C LEU A 509 10.02 -4.23 28.84
N GLY A 510 9.87 -3.09 28.17
CA GLY A 510 10.73 -1.92 28.28
C GLY A 510 10.10 -0.71 27.60
N PRO A 511 10.79 0.44 27.53
CA PRO A 511 10.24 1.68 26.96
C PRO A 511 9.66 1.51 25.55
N ASN A 512 10.33 0.71 24.72
CA ASN A 512 10.03 0.48 23.31
C ASN A 512 9.86 -0.99 22.95
N THR A 513 9.67 -1.86 23.96
CA THR A 513 9.54 -3.31 23.76
C THR A 513 8.19 -3.78 24.28
N TYR A 514 7.37 -4.27 23.37
CA TYR A 514 6.02 -4.74 23.63
C TYR A 514 5.97 -6.26 23.41
N ALA A 515 5.15 -6.94 24.20
CA ALA A 515 4.95 -8.38 24.05
C ALA A 515 3.48 -8.75 24.21
N ARG A 516 3.11 -9.86 23.58
CA ARG A 516 1.78 -10.47 23.67
C ARG A 516 1.93 -11.98 23.83
N ALA A 517 1.15 -12.57 24.72
CA ALA A 517 0.92 -14.01 24.79
C ALA A 517 -0.57 -14.31 24.59
N SER A 518 -0.89 -15.32 23.80
CA SER A 518 -2.26 -15.61 23.37
C SER A 518 -2.53 -17.10 23.37
N ALA A 519 -3.67 -17.54 23.91
CA ALA A 519 -4.08 -18.94 23.90
C ALA A 519 -5.59 -19.09 23.65
N GLY A 520 -5.97 -20.11 22.90
CA GLY A 520 -7.37 -20.47 22.65
C GLY A 520 -7.69 -20.65 21.17
N ILE A 521 -8.88 -20.22 20.76
CA ILE A 521 -9.38 -20.29 19.40
C ILE A 521 -9.10 -18.97 18.68
N TYR A 522 -8.14 -18.98 17.74
CA TYR A 522 -7.66 -17.79 17.04
C TYR A 522 -8.65 -17.34 15.98
N GLU A 523 -9.12 -18.30 15.19
CA GLU A 523 -10.00 -18.08 14.04
C GLU A 523 -10.83 -19.33 13.75
N GLU A 524 -11.72 -19.27 12.74
CA GLU A 524 -12.59 -20.38 12.31
C GLU A 524 -11.80 -21.67 12.03
N MET A 525 -10.59 -21.56 11.48
CA MET A 525 -9.77 -22.69 11.04
C MET A 525 -8.74 -23.18 12.06
N PHE A 526 -8.26 -22.33 12.97
CA PHE A 526 -7.13 -22.64 13.84
C PHE A 526 -7.38 -22.25 15.30
N ARG A 527 -6.91 -23.12 16.18
CA ARG A 527 -6.74 -22.88 17.62
C ARG A 527 -5.27 -23.08 17.97
N GLY A 528 -4.80 -22.47 19.05
CA GLY A 528 -3.41 -22.60 19.43
C GLY A 528 -3.00 -21.77 20.62
N ALA A 529 -1.70 -21.72 20.84
CA ALA A 529 -1.03 -20.88 21.81
C ALA A 529 0.26 -20.33 21.20
N GLY A 530 0.57 -19.08 21.51
CA GLY A 530 1.65 -18.36 20.85
C GLY A 530 1.87 -16.98 21.45
N GLY A 531 2.80 -16.24 20.86
CA GLY A 531 3.15 -14.90 21.31
C GLY A 531 3.89 -14.09 20.25
N GLN A 532 3.93 -12.79 20.48
CA GLN A 532 4.64 -11.82 19.65
C GLN A 532 5.47 -10.92 20.54
N VAL A 533 6.71 -10.61 20.15
CA VAL A 533 7.53 -9.58 20.78
C VAL A 533 7.90 -8.57 19.71
N LEU A 534 7.61 -7.30 19.96
CA LEU A 534 7.86 -6.18 19.06
C LEU A 534 8.79 -5.17 19.72
N TYR A 535 9.83 -4.78 19.01
CA TYR A 535 10.67 -3.63 19.34
C TYR A 535 10.37 -2.48 18.37
N TYR A 536 9.85 -1.37 18.89
CA TYR A 536 9.44 -0.19 18.13
C TYR A 536 10.15 1.07 18.68
N PRO A 537 11.33 1.44 18.13
CA PRO A 537 12.08 2.62 18.53
C PRO A 537 11.39 3.95 18.13
N ASP A 538 11.64 5.01 18.90
CA ASP A 538 10.92 6.28 18.79
C ASP A 538 11.32 7.15 17.59
N THR A 539 12.62 7.30 17.36
CA THR A 539 13.20 8.23 16.37
C THR A 539 13.63 7.53 15.08
N ARG A 540 13.43 6.21 14.96
CA ARG A 540 13.90 5.43 13.81
C ARG A 540 12.74 5.00 12.94
N HIS A 541 12.97 4.99 11.64
CA HIS A 541 11.96 4.59 10.65
C HIS A 541 11.79 3.07 10.54
N TRP A 542 12.05 2.30 11.60
CA TRP A 542 11.93 0.85 11.54
C TRP A 542 11.42 0.24 12.84
N ALA A 543 10.79 -0.93 12.74
CA ALA A 543 10.40 -1.78 13.86
C ALA A 543 10.66 -3.25 13.50
N ILE A 544 10.92 -4.08 14.50
CA ILE A 544 11.15 -5.51 14.31
C ILE A 544 10.31 -6.32 15.29
N ASP A 545 9.69 -7.40 14.82
CA ASP A 545 8.98 -8.34 15.70
C ASP A 545 9.27 -9.79 15.36
N LEU A 546 9.02 -10.65 16.35
CA LEU A 546 9.05 -12.10 16.23
C LEU A 546 7.71 -12.64 16.76
N ALA A 547 6.98 -13.34 15.89
CA ALA A 547 5.75 -14.04 16.22
C ALA A 547 5.96 -15.56 16.13
N VAL A 548 5.57 -16.30 17.18
CA VAL A 548 5.66 -17.76 17.24
C VAL A 548 4.33 -18.31 17.75
N ASP A 549 3.70 -19.20 16.96
CA ASP A 549 2.40 -19.77 17.28
C ASP A 549 2.38 -21.28 17.04
N ALA A 550 2.02 -22.05 18.07
CA ALA A 550 1.74 -23.47 17.98
C ALA A 550 0.24 -23.67 17.72
N LEU A 551 -0.10 -24.23 16.56
CA LEU A 551 -1.44 -24.21 15.98
C LEU A 551 -1.94 -25.62 15.68
N GLN A 552 -3.23 -25.84 15.92
CA GLN A 552 -3.97 -27.04 15.55
C GLN A 552 -5.21 -26.65 14.75
N GLN A 553 -5.46 -27.37 13.66
CA GLN A 553 -6.61 -27.13 12.80
C GLN A 553 -7.92 -27.58 13.48
N ARG A 554 -8.98 -26.82 13.25
CA ARG A 554 -10.33 -27.03 13.79
C ARG A 554 -11.22 -27.79 12.82
N ASP A 555 -12.28 -28.41 13.34
CA ASP A 555 -13.30 -29.07 12.52
C ASP A 555 -14.20 -28.05 11.79
N TYR A 556 -14.97 -28.53 10.81
CA TYR A 556 -15.84 -27.67 10.01
C TYR A 556 -17.15 -27.28 10.72
N LYS A 557 -17.47 -27.91 11.86
CA LYS A 557 -18.68 -27.61 12.65
C LYS A 557 -18.58 -26.27 13.40
N GLY A 558 -17.37 -25.79 13.64
CA GLY A 558 -17.11 -24.44 14.16
C GLY A 558 -17.23 -24.29 15.69
N TRP A 559 -17.24 -25.40 16.44
CA TRP A 559 -17.19 -25.39 17.92
C TRP A 559 -15.78 -25.76 18.42
N LEU A 560 -15.65 -26.66 19.40
CA LEU A 560 -14.35 -27.04 19.99
C LEU A 560 -13.65 -28.20 19.29
N GLY A 561 -14.23 -28.71 18.19
CA GLY A 561 -13.71 -29.85 17.45
C GLY A 561 -12.33 -29.58 16.82
N LYS A 562 -11.59 -30.66 16.58
CA LYS A 562 -10.20 -30.62 16.12
C LYS A 562 -9.98 -31.55 14.92
N ARG A 563 -8.94 -31.27 14.15
CA ARG A 563 -8.36 -32.15 13.14
C ARG A 563 -6.92 -32.51 13.54
N ASP A 564 -6.35 -33.48 12.84
CA ASP A 564 -5.02 -34.00 13.14
C ASP A 564 -3.89 -33.06 12.69
N TYR A 565 -4.18 -32.13 11.78
CA TYR A 565 -3.19 -31.18 11.31
C TYR A 565 -2.74 -30.22 12.42
N GLN A 566 -1.44 -30.25 12.69
CA GLN A 566 -0.76 -29.37 13.63
C GLN A 566 0.48 -28.77 12.97
N THR A 567 0.78 -27.52 13.32
CA THR A 567 1.93 -26.77 12.81
C THR A 567 2.45 -25.78 13.84
N VAL A 568 3.70 -25.36 13.69
CA VAL A 568 4.27 -24.24 14.44
C VAL A 568 4.73 -23.22 13.41
N THR A 569 4.18 -22.01 13.50
CA THR A 569 4.62 -20.86 12.69
C THR A 569 5.61 -20.04 13.49
N ALA A 570 6.64 -19.53 12.82
CA ALA A 570 7.64 -18.65 13.41
C ALA A 570 8.03 -17.64 12.34
N LEU A 571 7.69 -16.37 12.54
CA LEU A 571 7.89 -15.30 11.57
C LEU A 571 8.62 -14.15 12.25
N ALA A 572 9.77 -13.78 11.70
CA ALA A 572 10.45 -12.54 12.02
C ALA A 572 10.07 -11.48 10.99
N SER A 573 9.67 -10.30 11.45
CA SER A 573 9.20 -9.22 10.60
C SER A 573 10.07 -7.98 10.78
N LEU A 574 10.50 -7.37 9.68
CA LEU A 574 11.12 -6.05 9.65
C LEU A 574 10.16 -5.08 8.96
N HIS A 575 9.76 -4.04 9.68
CA HIS A 575 8.97 -2.93 9.18
C HIS A 575 9.87 -1.72 8.97
N TYR A 576 9.78 -1.08 7.81
CA TYR A 576 10.55 0.11 7.49
C TYR A 576 9.65 1.17 6.85
N LYS A 577 9.61 2.37 7.46
CA LYS A 577 8.90 3.55 6.97
C LYS A 577 9.76 4.30 5.95
N LEU A 578 9.15 4.60 4.81
CA LEU A 578 9.76 5.15 3.61
C LEU A 578 9.18 6.55 3.36
N PRO A 579 9.77 7.32 2.44
CA PRO A 579 9.15 8.55 1.96
C PRO A 579 7.70 8.31 1.47
N LEU A 580 6.90 9.39 1.44
CA LEU A 580 5.49 9.36 1.02
C LEU A 580 4.57 8.46 1.89
N ASN A 581 4.93 8.24 3.15
CA ASN A 581 4.20 7.38 4.10
C ASN A 581 4.01 5.95 3.59
N VAL A 582 4.99 5.43 2.85
CA VAL A 582 5.02 4.03 2.44
C VAL A 582 5.69 3.21 3.55
N THR A 583 5.15 2.05 3.89
CA THR A 583 5.77 1.08 4.80
C THR A 583 6.10 -0.17 4.01
N ALA A 584 7.38 -0.56 4.01
CA ALA A 584 7.82 -1.86 3.55
C ALA A 584 7.91 -2.81 4.74
N THR A 585 7.26 -3.97 4.64
CA THR A 585 7.35 -5.04 5.64
C THR A 585 7.87 -6.31 5.00
N VAL A 586 8.96 -6.85 5.54
CA VAL A 586 9.50 -8.16 5.17
C VAL A 586 9.24 -9.13 6.31
N ARG A 587 8.49 -10.21 6.05
CA ARG A 587 8.23 -11.28 7.03
C ARG A 587 8.88 -12.57 6.56
N ALA A 588 9.80 -13.14 7.33
CA ALA A 588 10.55 -14.32 6.96
C ALA A 588 10.45 -15.41 8.04
N GLY A 589 10.31 -16.67 7.60
CA GLY A 589 10.24 -17.82 8.49
C GLY A 589 9.33 -18.91 7.98
N ARG A 590 8.64 -19.60 8.90
CA ARG A 590 7.78 -20.75 8.61
C ARG A 590 6.29 -20.37 8.63
N PHE A 591 5.62 -20.63 7.53
CA PHE A 591 4.20 -20.34 7.27
C PHE A 591 3.29 -21.53 7.65
N LEU A 592 1.96 -21.32 7.58
CA LEU A 592 0.95 -22.26 8.04
C LEU A 592 1.04 -23.64 7.39
N ALA A 593 1.31 -23.71 6.08
CA ALA A 593 1.39 -24.95 5.32
C ALA A 593 2.75 -25.67 5.50
N LYS A 594 3.53 -25.28 6.53
CA LYS A 594 4.88 -25.77 6.87
C LYS A 594 5.96 -25.37 5.86
N ASP A 595 5.62 -24.56 4.87
CA ASP A 595 6.55 -23.96 3.94
C ASP A 595 7.35 -22.84 4.61
N SER A 596 8.59 -22.66 4.18
CA SER A 596 9.51 -21.64 4.69
C SER A 596 9.87 -20.68 3.56
N GLY A 597 9.90 -19.39 3.87
CA GLY A 597 10.19 -18.37 2.88
C GLY A 597 10.08 -16.96 3.43
N ALA A 598 9.80 -16.02 2.52
CA ALA A 598 9.64 -14.61 2.86
C ALA A 598 8.46 -13.98 2.12
N ARG A 599 7.80 -13.04 2.79
CA ARG A 599 6.75 -12.18 2.25
C ARG A 599 7.23 -10.74 2.29
N LEU A 600 7.17 -10.07 1.14
CA LEU A 600 7.31 -8.63 1.03
C LEU A 600 5.92 -8.02 0.93
N GLU A 601 5.65 -7.02 1.75
CA GLU A 601 4.45 -6.20 1.73
C GLU A 601 4.84 -4.73 1.62
N LEU A 602 4.19 -4.01 0.71
CA LEU A 602 4.33 -2.57 0.54
C LEU A 602 2.95 -1.96 0.73
N LYS A 603 2.82 -1.00 1.66
CA LYS A 603 1.57 -0.27 1.85
C LYS A 603 1.81 1.23 1.98
N ARG A 604 0.98 2.04 1.34
CA ARG A 604 1.01 3.50 1.47
C ARG A 604 -0.17 3.96 2.30
N ARG A 605 0.10 4.76 3.33
CA ARG A 605 -0.93 5.43 4.14
C ARG A 605 -1.15 6.85 3.62
N PHE A 606 -2.39 7.18 3.28
CA PHE A 606 -2.79 8.51 2.85
C PHE A 606 -3.26 9.36 4.05
N ARG A 607 -3.47 10.66 3.82
CA ARG A 607 -3.84 11.61 4.90
C ARG A 607 -5.22 11.35 5.50
N SER A 608 -6.15 10.75 4.73
CA SER A 608 -7.41 10.18 5.24
C SER A 608 -7.23 9.03 6.24
N GLY A 609 -6.01 8.49 6.35
CA GLY A 609 -5.73 7.24 7.07
C GLY A 609 -5.99 5.98 6.23
N ILE A 610 -6.60 6.10 5.05
CA ILE A 610 -6.77 4.98 4.12
C ILE A 610 -5.39 4.43 3.75
N GLU A 611 -5.22 3.12 3.77
CA GLU A 611 -4.00 2.44 3.33
C GLU A 611 -4.28 1.61 2.08
N ILE A 612 -3.42 1.72 1.07
CA ILE A 612 -3.44 0.83 -0.10
C ILE A 612 -2.12 0.07 -0.12
N GLY A 613 -2.20 -1.25 -0.26
CA GLY A 613 -1.01 -2.09 -0.26
C GLY A 613 -1.08 -3.30 -1.17
N ALA A 614 0.08 -3.91 -1.34
CA ALA A 614 0.31 -5.12 -2.11
C ALA A 614 1.28 -6.02 -1.37
N TRP A 615 1.16 -7.32 -1.58
CA TRP A 615 2.14 -8.28 -1.09
C TRP A 615 2.53 -9.31 -2.13
N TYR A 616 3.70 -9.89 -1.93
CA TYR A 616 4.22 -11.02 -2.67
C TYR A 616 4.99 -11.93 -1.72
N THR A 617 4.64 -13.21 -1.75
CA THR A 617 5.18 -14.24 -0.88
C THR A 617 5.88 -15.29 -1.73
N SER A 618 7.14 -15.56 -1.40
CA SER A 618 7.93 -16.60 -2.05
C SER A 618 8.42 -17.58 -0.99
N THR A 619 7.99 -18.83 -1.09
CA THR A 619 8.37 -19.91 -0.18
C THR A 619 8.84 -21.13 -0.96
N ASN A 620 9.28 -22.16 -0.24
CA ASN A 620 9.57 -23.49 -0.80
C ASN A 620 8.31 -24.35 -1.02
N GLY A 621 7.10 -23.80 -0.82
CA GLY A 621 5.84 -24.50 -1.08
C GLY A 621 5.63 -24.75 -2.57
N ASN A 622 5.31 -26.00 -2.93
CA ASN A 622 5.21 -26.45 -4.32
C ASN A 622 3.75 -26.54 -4.81
N ASP A 623 3.06 -25.40 -4.89
CA ASP A 623 1.68 -25.35 -5.39
C ASP A 623 1.65 -25.32 -6.94
N ILE A 624 1.67 -26.52 -7.54
CA ILE A 624 1.77 -26.72 -8.99
C ILE A 624 0.41 -26.80 -9.70
N THR A 625 -0.67 -26.57 -8.98
CA THR A 625 -2.04 -26.69 -9.51
C THR A 625 -2.59 -25.32 -9.84
N SER A 626 -3.46 -25.25 -10.85
CA SER A 626 -4.02 -23.97 -11.34
C SER A 626 -4.49 -23.10 -10.17
N PRO A 627 -4.00 -21.85 -10.05
CA PRO A 627 -3.33 -21.05 -11.08
C PRO A 627 -1.81 -21.28 -11.25
N GLY A 628 -1.19 -22.16 -10.47
CA GLY A 628 0.19 -22.62 -10.66
C GLY A 628 0.31 -23.71 -11.72
N THR A 629 1.55 -24.03 -12.10
CA THR A 629 1.89 -25.15 -12.99
C THR A 629 3.14 -25.87 -12.50
N PRO A 630 3.42 -27.12 -12.95
CA PRO A 630 4.66 -27.82 -12.61
C PRO A 630 5.94 -27.05 -12.99
N SER A 631 5.91 -26.25 -14.06
CA SER A 631 7.04 -25.43 -14.49
C SER A 631 7.11 -24.06 -13.80
N SER A 632 6.02 -23.61 -13.18
CA SER A 632 5.92 -22.35 -12.46
C SER A 632 4.91 -22.48 -11.33
N PRO A 633 5.33 -23.01 -10.15
CA PRO A 633 4.48 -23.10 -8.98
C PRO A 633 3.88 -21.74 -8.60
N TYR A 634 2.65 -21.76 -8.10
CA TYR A 634 1.98 -20.56 -7.63
C TYR A 634 2.71 -19.95 -6.44
N LYS A 635 2.72 -18.62 -6.41
CA LYS A 635 3.27 -17.81 -5.33
C LYS A 635 2.18 -16.87 -4.84
N ASP A 636 1.98 -16.84 -3.54
CA ASP A 636 0.96 -16.00 -2.92
C ASP A 636 1.27 -14.52 -3.16
N LYS A 637 0.23 -13.77 -3.52
CA LYS A 637 0.31 -12.38 -3.94
C LYS A 637 -1.09 -11.79 -3.95
N GLY A 638 -1.20 -10.53 -3.58
CA GLY A 638 -2.49 -9.85 -3.53
C GLY A 638 -2.38 -8.35 -3.34
N LEU A 639 -3.53 -7.69 -3.44
CA LEU A 639 -3.72 -6.28 -3.16
C LEU A 639 -4.70 -6.11 -2.00
N PHE A 640 -4.54 -5.07 -1.20
CA PHE A 640 -5.49 -4.74 -0.14
C PHE A 640 -5.70 -3.24 0.00
N ILE A 641 -6.85 -2.90 0.59
CA ILE A 641 -7.23 -1.56 0.99
C ILE A 641 -7.73 -1.63 2.42
N SER A 642 -7.20 -0.79 3.29
CA SER A 642 -7.66 -0.56 4.65
C SER A 642 -8.29 0.83 4.73
N ILE A 643 -9.54 0.92 5.18
CA ILE A 643 -10.33 2.14 5.18
C ILE A 643 -10.73 2.45 6.62
N PRO A 644 -10.08 3.42 7.29
CA PRO A 644 -10.56 3.89 8.57
C PRO A 644 -11.86 4.67 8.35
N LEU A 645 -12.91 4.21 9.03
CA LEU A 645 -14.27 4.67 8.79
C LEU A 645 -14.52 6.06 9.38
N ASN A 646 -13.60 6.59 10.20
CA ASN A 646 -13.66 7.98 10.65
C ASN A 646 -13.75 8.93 9.45
N SER A 647 -12.94 8.77 8.40
CA SER A 647 -12.99 9.66 7.23
C SER A 647 -14.35 9.67 6.49
N MET A 648 -15.19 8.64 6.71
CA MET A 648 -16.46 8.38 6.02
C MET A 648 -17.71 8.64 6.87
N LEU A 649 -17.57 8.98 8.15
CA LEU A 649 -18.68 9.11 9.10
C LEU A 649 -18.76 10.52 9.71
N THR A 650 -19.95 10.91 10.19
CA THR A 650 -20.20 12.20 10.86
C THR A 650 -19.72 12.24 12.31
N LEU A 651 -19.19 11.12 12.81
CA LEU A 651 -18.58 10.91 14.13
C LEU A 651 -17.16 10.38 13.94
N ASP A 652 -16.28 10.66 14.90
CA ASP A 652 -15.00 9.94 14.97
C ASP A 652 -15.23 8.46 15.37
N THR A 653 -14.38 7.58 14.87
CA THR A 653 -14.39 6.15 15.21
C THR A 653 -13.01 5.54 15.02
N GLN A 654 -12.69 4.50 15.79
CA GLN A 654 -11.50 3.69 15.56
C GLN A 654 -11.79 2.45 14.68
N ALA A 655 -12.99 2.35 14.08
CA ALA A 655 -13.36 1.25 13.21
C ALA A 655 -12.65 1.34 11.85
N VAL A 656 -12.18 0.19 11.36
CA VAL A 656 -11.45 0.05 10.10
C VAL A 656 -12.06 -1.06 9.27
N GLY A 657 -12.42 -0.75 8.02
CA GLY A 657 -12.85 -1.72 7.01
C GLY A 657 -11.67 -2.23 6.20
N ASN A 658 -11.45 -3.54 6.15
CA ASN A 658 -10.36 -4.15 5.39
C ASN A 658 -10.88 -4.94 4.20
N PHE A 659 -10.32 -4.70 3.02
CA PHE A 659 -10.65 -5.38 1.78
C PHE A 659 -9.38 -5.92 1.15
N ALA A 660 -9.39 -7.19 0.72
CA ALA A 660 -8.25 -7.82 0.08
C ALA A 660 -8.68 -8.60 -1.17
N LEU A 661 -7.85 -8.55 -2.21
CA LEU A 661 -7.99 -9.29 -3.44
C LEU A 661 -6.80 -10.24 -3.60
N SER A 662 -7.04 -11.51 -3.33
CA SER A 662 -6.11 -12.62 -3.54
C SER A 662 -6.89 -13.91 -3.81
N PRO A 663 -6.32 -14.91 -4.53
CA PRO A 663 -6.88 -16.26 -4.57
C PRO A 663 -7.05 -16.84 -3.16
N TRP A 664 -8.30 -16.92 -2.70
CA TRP A 664 -8.69 -17.41 -1.37
C TRP A 664 -8.62 -18.93 -1.21
N THR A 665 -8.32 -19.67 -2.29
CA THR A 665 -8.25 -21.14 -2.30
C THR A 665 -6.83 -21.68 -2.18
N ARG A 666 -5.80 -20.86 -1.95
CA ARG A 666 -4.38 -21.29 -1.97
C ARG A 666 -3.76 -21.34 -0.57
N ASP A 667 -2.86 -22.30 -0.38
CA ASP A 667 -2.27 -22.61 0.93
C ASP A 667 -0.81 -22.16 1.07
N VAL A 668 -0.12 -21.89 -0.05
CA VAL A 668 1.29 -21.43 -0.04
C VAL A 668 1.42 -20.06 0.62
N GLY A 669 2.42 -19.89 1.51
CA GLY A 669 2.73 -18.60 2.12
C GLY A 669 1.65 -18.03 3.04
N GLN A 670 0.68 -18.84 3.46
CA GLN A 670 -0.43 -18.39 4.29
C GLN A 670 -0.02 -18.18 5.75
N MET A 671 -0.57 -17.14 6.38
CA MET A 671 -0.36 -16.81 7.79
C MET A 671 -1.65 -17.02 8.57
N VAL A 672 -1.51 -17.40 9.85
CA VAL A 672 -2.64 -17.42 10.79
C VAL A 672 -3.15 -15.98 10.99
N MET A 673 -4.45 -15.80 11.20
CA MET A 673 -4.93 -14.50 11.66
C MET A 673 -4.37 -14.23 13.05
N SER A 674 -3.50 -13.22 13.16
CA SER A 674 -2.88 -12.84 14.43
C SER A 674 -3.96 -12.48 15.46
N PRO A 675 -3.93 -13.02 16.70
CA PRO A 675 -4.92 -12.73 17.74
C PRO A 675 -4.84 -11.30 18.33
N GLY A 676 -4.04 -10.43 17.71
CA GLY A 676 -3.80 -9.03 18.06
C GLY A 676 -2.38 -8.64 17.66
N ASP A 677 -2.17 -8.27 16.40
CA ASP A 677 -0.82 -7.92 15.91
C ASP A 677 -0.33 -6.62 16.54
N LEU A 678 0.80 -6.69 17.26
CA LEU A 678 1.33 -5.56 18.01
C LEU A 678 1.74 -4.39 17.09
N TYR A 679 2.30 -4.67 15.92
CA TYR A 679 2.72 -3.61 15.01
C TYR A 679 1.50 -2.86 14.47
N ASP A 680 0.50 -3.59 13.97
CA ASP A 680 -0.73 -2.98 13.43
C ASP A 680 -1.51 -2.20 14.51
N GLN A 681 -1.52 -2.69 15.76
CA GLN A 681 -2.21 -2.00 16.87
C GLN A 681 -1.49 -0.72 17.33
N LEU A 682 -0.15 -0.70 17.30
CA LEU A 682 0.64 0.41 17.82
C LEU A 682 1.05 1.41 16.74
N ASN A 683 1.13 1.01 15.47
CA ASN A 683 1.63 1.85 14.39
C ASN A 683 0.83 3.14 14.21
N ASP A 684 -0.50 3.04 14.23
CA ASP A 684 -1.39 4.19 14.07
C ASP A 684 -1.22 5.23 15.18
N PRO A 685 -1.41 4.88 16.47
CA PRO A 685 -1.25 5.85 17.55
C PRO A 685 0.20 6.33 17.70
N ARG A 686 1.21 5.48 17.45
CA ARG A 686 2.62 5.92 17.39
C ARG A 686 2.87 6.90 16.24
N SER A 687 2.25 6.68 15.08
CA SER A 687 2.38 7.57 13.93
C SER A 687 1.78 8.94 14.21
N ASP A 688 0.66 9.00 14.94
CA ASP A 688 0.05 10.26 15.35
C ASP A 688 0.92 11.04 16.33
N VAL A 689 1.54 10.36 17.30
CA VAL A 689 2.46 10.95 18.28
C VAL A 689 3.76 11.42 17.62
N ASN A 690 4.27 10.67 16.64
CA ASN A 690 5.49 11.01 15.92
C ASN A 690 5.27 12.01 14.76
N ALA A 691 4.01 12.37 14.46
CA ALA A 691 3.70 13.32 13.39
C ALA A 691 3.91 14.76 13.87
N TYR A 692 4.77 15.51 13.19
CA TYR A 692 5.09 16.91 13.47
C TYR A 692 5.54 17.13 14.92
N ASP A 693 4.62 17.57 15.77
CA ASP A 693 4.84 17.93 17.17
C ASP A 693 4.06 17.03 18.16
N GLY A 694 3.41 15.97 17.67
CA GLY A 694 2.68 15.00 18.50
C GLY A 694 1.38 15.50 19.14
N LEU A 695 1.02 16.78 18.97
CA LEU A 695 -0.18 17.36 19.55
C LEU A 695 -1.43 17.19 18.67
N GLY A 696 -1.26 17.06 17.34
CA GLY A 696 -2.40 16.93 16.42
C GLY A 696 -3.42 18.07 16.59
N ASN A 697 -4.72 17.77 16.47
CA ASN A 697 -5.82 18.72 16.71
C ASN A 697 -6.17 18.79 18.21
N PHE A 698 -5.21 19.24 19.03
CA PHE A 698 -5.22 19.11 20.48
C PHE A 698 -6.36 19.87 21.18
N ALA A 699 -6.51 21.16 20.89
CA ALA A 699 -7.50 22.01 21.54
C ALA A 699 -8.86 22.00 20.82
N GLU A 700 -8.93 21.45 19.60
CA GLU A 700 -10.12 21.39 18.74
C GLU A 700 -10.70 22.77 18.42
N ARG A 701 -9.83 23.78 18.33
CA ARG A 701 -10.24 25.13 17.97
C ARG A 701 -10.27 25.28 16.44
N PRO A 702 -11.15 26.12 15.87
CA PRO A 702 -11.18 26.36 14.43
C PRO A 702 -9.85 26.86 13.84
N ASP A 703 -9.07 27.63 14.62
CA ASP A 703 -7.76 28.14 14.18
C ASP A 703 -6.67 27.06 14.12
N GLU A 704 -6.77 25.97 14.90
CA GLU A 704 -5.84 24.84 14.80
C GLU A 704 -6.00 24.06 13.49
N GLN A 705 -7.21 24.01 12.93
CA GLN A 705 -7.48 23.23 11.71
C GLN A 705 -6.69 23.74 10.49
N GLY A 706 -6.31 25.01 10.49
CA GLY A 706 -5.49 25.63 9.44
C GLY A 706 -3.98 25.47 9.63
N LEU A 707 -3.53 24.93 10.77
CA LEU A 707 -2.10 24.79 11.06
C LEU A 707 -1.47 23.67 10.21
N PRO A 708 -0.27 23.87 9.63
CA PRO A 708 0.44 22.82 8.91
C PRO A 708 0.68 21.55 9.74
N GLN A 709 0.78 21.65 11.06
CA GLN A 709 0.95 20.52 11.97
C GLN A 709 -0.32 19.66 12.08
N VAL A 710 -1.49 20.25 11.84
CA VAL A 710 -2.80 19.58 11.88
C VAL A 710 -3.25 19.14 10.49
N ASN A 711 -3.00 20.01 9.49
CA ASN A 711 -3.33 19.81 8.09
C ASN A 711 -2.11 20.15 7.19
N PRO A 712 -1.08 19.29 7.14
CA PRO A 712 0.12 19.55 6.35
C PRO A 712 -0.09 19.58 4.84
N PRO A 713 0.66 20.40 4.08
CA PRO A 713 0.58 20.37 2.62
C PRO A 713 1.05 19.00 2.07
N PRO A 714 0.48 18.53 0.93
CA PRO A 714 0.91 17.28 0.32
C PRO A 714 2.39 17.35 -0.09
N PRO A 715 3.17 16.28 0.12
CA PRO A 715 4.56 16.25 -0.29
C PRO A 715 4.68 16.32 -1.81
N ASN A 716 5.47 17.27 -2.32
CA ASN A 716 5.78 17.34 -3.75
C ASN A 716 7.00 16.46 -4.04
N PHE A 717 6.77 15.20 -4.41
CA PHE A 717 7.85 14.26 -4.76
C PHE A 717 7.70 13.79 -6.21
N HIS A 718 8.60 14.25 -7.07
CA HIS A 718 8.72 13.82 -8.46
C HIS A 718 10.14 13.32 -8.72
N PRO A 719 10.34 12.02 -9.01
CA PRO A 719 11.67 11.48 -9.27
C PRO A 719 12.27 11.97 -10.58
N TRP A 720 11.45 12.24 -11.60
CA TRP A 720 11.90 12.45 -12.98
C TRP A 720 12.60 13.77 -13.29
N PRO A 721 12.23 14.91 -12.68
CA PRO A 721 12.99 16.16 -12.84
C PRO A 721 14.43 16.05 -12.33
N SER A 722 14.68 15.31 -11.24
CA SER A 722 16.05 15.08 -10.76
C SER A 722 16.82 14.11 -11.66
N VAL A 723 16.16 13.06 -12.19
CA VAL A 723 16.73 12.16 -13.23
C VAL A 723 17.15 12.96 -14.48
N ARG A 724 16.29 13.87 -14.99
CA ARG A 724 16.57 14.64 -16.22
C ARG A 724 17.75 15.58 -16.06
N LEU A 725 17.77 16.39 -15.00
CA LEU A 725 18.88 17.30 -14.72
C LEU A 725 20.20 16.51 -14.65
N ARG A 726 20.17 15.35 -13.99
CA ARG A 726 21.33 14.46 -13.86
C ARG A 726 21.75 13.78 -15.16
N LEU A 727 20.82 13.40 -16.04
CA LEU A 727 21.10 12.86 -17.37
C LEU A 727 21.69 13.92 -18.31
N ASP A 728 21.17 15.15 -18.28
CA ASP A 728 21.69 16.27 -19.07
C ASP A 728 23.12 16.61 -18.63
N ASP A 729 23.39 16.64 -17.32
CA ASP A 729 24.73 16.89 -16.76
C ASP A 729 25.70 15.74 -17.09
N SER A 730 25.24 14.49 -16.95
CA SER A 730 26.03 13.32 -17.33
C SER A 730 26.45 13.37 -18.80
N SER A 731 25.50 13.68 -19.70
CA SER A 731 25.74 13.75 -21.15
C SER A 731 26.84 14.75 -21.54
N ARG A 732 26.96 15.86 -20.78
CA ARG A 732 28.00 16.87 -20.99
C ARG A 732 29.38 16.37 -20.57
N GLN A 733 29.48 15.60 -19.49
CA GLN A 733 30.75 15.00 -19.05
C GLN A 733 31.21 13.82 -19.93
N PHE A 734 30.30 13.12 -20.61
CA PHE A 734 30.72 12.15 -21.65
C PHE A 734 31.54 12.81 -22.75
N ALA A 735 31.18 14.05 -23.10
CA ALA A 735 31.91 14.79 -24.11
C ALA A 735 33.35 15.12 -23.67
N THR A 736 33.65 15.19 -22.37
CA THR A 736 34.92 15.69 -21.83
C THR A 736 35.88 14.64 -21.27
N MET A 737 35.55 13.34 -21.23
CA MET A 737 36.48 12.31 -20.76
C MET A 737 37.78 12.22 -21.60
N GLU A 738 38.95 12.35 -20.97
CA GLU A 738 40.28 12.28 -21.62
C GLU A 738 40.70 10.84 -22.01
N ASP A 739 40.30 9.82 -21.23
CA ASP A 739 40.76 8.42 -21.40
C ASP A 739 39.89 7.53 -22.32
N LYS A 740 39.07 8.14 -23.18
CA LYS A 740 38.18 7.44 -24.14
C LYS A 740 38.89 6.34 -24.96
N PRO A 741 40.07 6.57 -25.58
CA PRO A 741 40.69 5.55 -26.41
C PRO A 741 41.23 4.35 -25.61
N GLY A 742 41.74 4.57 -24.39
CA GLY A 742 42.28 3.50 -23.54
C GLY A 742 41.20 2.53 -23.06
N ALA A 743 40.07 3.05 -22.57
CA ALA A 743 38.94 2.24 -22.12
C ALA A 743 38.28 1.47 -23.28
N VAL A 744 38.14 2.11 -24.46
CA VAL A 744 37.62 1.46 -25.67
C VAL A 744 38.59 0.39 -26.18
N ALA A 745 39.91 0.63 -26.13
CA ALA A 745 40.92 -0.36 -26.53
C ALA A 745 40.93 -1.60 -25.62
N ILE A 746 40.82 -1.41 -24.30
CA ILE A 746 40.71 -2.51 -23.33
C ILE A 746 39.41 -3.29 -23.54
N ALA A 747 38.29 -2.60 -23.74
CA ALA A 747 37.01 -3.24 -24.00
C ALA A 747 36.99 -4.02 -25.33
N ALA A 748 37.58 -3.45 -26.38
CA ALA A 748 37.78 -4.13 -27.67
C ALA A 748 38.71 -5.34 -27.52
N GLY A 749 39.84 -5.20 -26.82
CA GLY A 749 40.79 -6.29 -26.57
C GLY A 749 40.18 -7.45 -25.79
N MET A 750 39.44 -7.18 -24.71
CA MET A 750 38.76 -8.24 -23.94
C MET A 750 37.63 -8.90 -24.73
N THR A 751 36.90 -8.14 -25.54
CA THR A 751 35.87 -8.70 -26.42
C THR A 751 36.50 -9.60 -27.49
N LEU A 752 37.60 -9.17 -28.10
CA LEU A 752 38.36 -9.96 -29.08
C LEU A 752 38.96 -11.24 -28.46
N ALA A 753 39.49 -11.16 -27.24
CA ALA A 753 39.96 -12.33 -26.50
C ALA A 753 38.82 -13.32 -26.19
N ALA A 754 37.64 -12.80 -25.81
CA ALA A 754 36.46 -13.63 -25.58
C ALA A 754 35.94 -14.30 -26.86
N ILE A 755 36.04 -13.64 -28.03
CA ILE A 755 35.69 -14.22 -29.33
C ILE A 755 36.54 -15.46 -29.63
N ALA A 756 37.84 -15.43 -29.33
CA ALA A 756 38.72 -16.59 -29.51
C ALA A 756 38.27 -17.80 -28.66
N LEU A 757 37.57 -17.55 -27.56
CA LEU A 757 37.08 -18.55 -26.62
C LEU A 757 35.62 -18.97 -26.85
N ASP A 758 34.88 -18.32 -27.75
CA ASP A 758 33.46 -18.60 -27.99
C ASP A 758 33.20 -20.07 -28.34
N LYS A 759 33.98 -20.61 -29.28
CA LYS A 759 33.83 -21.99 -29.75
C LYS A 759 34.22 -23.03 -28.69
N PRO A 760 35.42 -22.98 -28.06
CA PRO A 760 35.79 -23.98 -27.04
C PRO A 760 34.86 -23.92 -25.81
N VAL A 761 34.43 -22.73 -25.39
CA VAL A 761 33.51 -22.58 -24.25
C VAL A 761 32.12 -23.10 -24.59
N ASN A 762 31.58 -22.80 -25.78
CA ASN A 762 30.29 -23.33 -26.22
C ASN A 762 30.30 -24.86 -26.30
N GLN A 763 31.39 -25.47 -26.77
CA GLN A 763 31.55 -26.92 -26.81
C GLN A 763 31.64 -27.53 -25.40
N ALA A 764 32.38 -26.90 -24.48
CA ALA A 764 32.49 -27.38 -23.09
C ALA A 764 31.14 -27.34 -22.35
N VAL A 765 30.37 -26.26 -22.54
CA VAL A 765 29.02 -26.10 -21.99
C VAL A 765 28.04 -27.10 -22.63
N GLY A 766 28.11 -27.28 -23.96
CA GLY A 766 27.27 -28.22 -24.69
C GLY A 766 27.39 -29.66 -24.19
N ARG A 767 28.61 -30.11 -23.85
CA ARG A 767 28.86 -31.46 -23.32
C ARG A 767 28.16 -31.75 -21.98
N HIS A 768 27.77 -30.72 -21.23
CA HIS A 768 27.21 -30.85 -19.89
C HIS A 768 25.81 -30.22 -19.77
N GLN A 769 25.17 -29.85 -20.88
CA GLN A 769 23.96 -29.02 -20.91
C GLN A 769 22.78 -29.58 -20.09
N ASP A 770 22.75 -30.90 -19.87
CA ASP A 770 21.73 -31.56 -19.04
C ASP A 770 22.00 -31.58 -17.54
N ASN A 771 23.19 -31.17 -17.11
CA ASN A 771 23.58 -31.11 -15.70
C ASN A 771 22.70 -30.12 -14.93
N ARG A 772 22.18 -30.57 -13.78
CA ARG A 772 21.38 -29.75 -12.84
C ARG A 772 22.08 -28.45 -12.44
N LEU A 773 23.41 -28.46 -12.30
CA LEU A 773 24.19 -27.26 -11.95
C LEU A 773 24.13 -26.19 -13.05
N LEU A 774 24.25 -26.57 -14.33
CA LEU A 774 24.15 -25.60 -15.44
C LEU A 774 22.72 -25.09 -15.63
N LYS A 775 21.71 -25.94 -15.41
CA LYS A 775 20.29 -25.52 -15.42
C LYS A 775 20.01 -24.50 -14.30
N GLY A 776 20.54 -24.72 -13.10
CA GLY A 776 20.46 -23.76 -11.99
C GLY A 776 21.20 -22.45 -12.28
N TRP A 777 22.39 -22.51 -12.88
CA TRP A 777 23.17 -21.33 -13.25
C TRP A 777 22.48 -20.50 -14.34
N LYS A 778 21.86 -21.15 -15.34
CA LYS A 778 21.00 -20.47 -16.32
C LYS A 778 19.87 -19.70 -15.64
N GLN A 779 19.23 -20.31 -14.64
CA GLN A 779 18.15 -19.66 -13.90
C GLN A 779 18.63 -18.43 -13.14
N ILE A 780 19.81 -18.49 -12.50
CA ILE A 780 20.47 -17.32 -11.88
C ILE A 780 20.70 -16.22 -12.92
N GLY A 781 21.22 -16.54 -14.11
CA GLY A 781 21.45 -15.56 -15.17
C GLY A 781 20.18 -14.89 -15.72
N ASN A 782 19.01 -15.53 -15.56
CA ASN A 782 17.72 -14.96 -15.95
C ASN A 782 17.11 -14.09 -14.84
N THR A 783 17.29 -14.46 -13.58
CA THR A 783 16.66 -13.79 -12.43
C THR A 783 17.48 -12.62 -11.91
N LEU A 784 18.81 -12.73 -11.90
CA LEU A 784 19.68 -11.76 -11.25
C LEU A 784 19.62 -10.34 -11.84
N PRO A 785 19.52 -10.13 -13.16
CA PRO A 785 19.34 -8.78 -13.71
C PRO A 785 18.02 -8.13 -13.26
N ILE A 786 16.93 -8.92 -13.17
CA ILE A 786 15.63 -8.44 -12.71
C ILE A 786 15.69 -8.13 -11.21
N ALA A 787 16.34 -8.99 -10.43
CA ALA A 787 16.56 -8.76 -9.00
C ALA A 787 17.42 -7.51 -8.77
N ALA A 788 18.49 -7.31 -9.53
CA ALA A 788 19.34 -6.13 -9.44
C ALA A 788 18.59 -4.83 -9.79
N LEU A 789 17.74 -4.84 -10.83
CA LEU A 789 16.86 -3.72 -11.15
C LEU A 789 15.81 -3.47 -10.06
N GLY A 790 15.22 -4.53 -9.50
CA GLY A 790 14.28 -4.43 -8.39
C GLY A 790 14.93 -3.87 -7.13
N LEU A 791 16.18 -4.27 -6.84
CA LEU A 791 16.98 -3.75 -5.74
C LEU A 791 17.45 -2.32 -6.00
N ALA A 792 17.80 -1.94 -7.23
CA ALA A 792 18.15 -0.56 -7.59
C ALA A 792 16.93 0.37 -7.49
N GLY A 793 15.76 -0.08 -7.97
CA GLY A 793 14.50 0.62 -7.79
C GLY A 793 14.06 0.69 -6.33
N GLY A 794 14.34 -0.36 -5.57
CA GLY A 794 14.22 -0.38 -4.11
C GLY A 794 15.15 0.64 -3.47
N ALA A 795 16.45 0.60 -3.72
CA ALA A 795 17.40 1.58 -3.19
C ALA A 795 16.99 3.01 -3.55
N PHE A 796 16.58 3.26 -4.79
CA PHE A 796 16.08 4.55 -5.25
C PHE A 796 14.85 5.01 -4.46
N ALA A 797 13.84 4.15 -4.32
CA ALA A 797 12.58 4.48 -3.69
C ALA A 797 12.64 4.44 -2.14
N LEU A 798 13.57 3.68 -1.58
CA LEU A 798 13.57 3.24 -0.18
C LEU A 798 14.82 3.64 0.62
N GLY A 799 15.88 4.08 -0.06
CA GLY A 799 17.16 4.42 0.56
C GLY A 799 17.20 5.81 1.18
N ASP A 800 18.18 6.02 2.06
CA ASP A 800 18.60 7.36 2.47
C ASP A 800 19.14 8.17 1.27
N ASP A 801 19.47 9.44 1.44
CA ASP A 801 19.89 10.30 0.32
C ASP A 801 21.03 9.67 -0.52
N ARG A 802 21.97 8.98 0.14
CA ARG A 802 23.09 8.31 -0.52
C ARG A 802 22.65 7.04 -1.27
N LEU A 803 21.86 6.19 -0.64
CA LEU A 803 21.38 4.94 -1.22
C LEU A 803 20.35 5.18 -2.32
N SER A 804 19.48 6.16 -2.14
CA SER A 804 18.52 6.63 -3.16
C SER A 804 19.25 7.17 -4.38
N ASN A 805 20.28 8.00 -4.17
CA ASN A 805 21.12 8.49 -5.26
C ASN A 805 21.80 7.34 -6.04
N THR A 806 22.38 6.38 -5.31
CA THR A 806 23.03 5.21 -5.92
C THR A 806 22.04 4.35 -6.71
N GLY A 807 20.85 4.14 -6.15
CA GLY A 807 19.76 3.39 -6.80
C GLY A 807 19.30 4.04 -8.10
N LEU A 808 19.24 5.39 -8.14
CA LEU A 808 18.92 6.10 -9.37
C LEU A 808 20.00 5.90 -10.44
N ILE A 809 21.27 6.11 -10.08
CA ILE A 809 22.41 5.93 -11.00
C ILE A 809 22.37 4.52 -11.59
N ALA A 810 22.09 3.51 -10.78
CA ALA A 810 21.95 2.13 -11.21
C ALA A 810 20.81 1.91 -12.22
N LEU A 811 19.66 2.54 -12.04
CA LEU A 811 18.54 2.47 -12.99
C LEU A 811 18.87 3.16 -14.32
N GLU A 812 19.45 4.36 -14.27
CA GLU A 812 19.87 5.12 -15.46
C GLU A 812 20.94 4.36 -16.25
N SER A 813 21.94 3.83 -15.54
CA SER A 813 23.02 3.01 -16.10
C SER A 813 22.48 1.77 -16.80
N SER A 814 21.50 1.11 -16.19
CA SER A 814 20.85 -0.07 -16.77
C SER A 814 20.06 0.26 -18.03
N ALA A 815 19.31 1.37 -18.03
CA ALA A 815 18.54 1.82 -19.18
C ALA A 815 19.44 2.18 -20.37
N LEU A 816 20.50 2.94 -20.11
CA LEU A 816 21.52 3.29 -21.11
C LEU A 816 22.21 2.03 -21.69
N SER A 817 22.62 1.11 -20.81
CA SER A 817 23.27 -0.13 -21.22
C SER A 817 22.35 -1.01 -22.07
N ALA A 818 21.06 -1.06 -21.74
CA ALA A 818 20.07 -1.76 -22.53
C ALA A 818 19.90 -1.12 -23.92
N ALA A 819 19.80 0.21 -23.99
CA ALA A 819 19.68 0.94 -25.24
C ALA A 819 20.91 0.72 -26.14
N GLY A 820 22.12 0.85 -25.60
CA GLY A 820 23.36 0.57 -26.31
C GLY A 820 23.44 -0.87 -26.82
N SER A 821 23.03 -1.84 -25.99
CA SER A 821 23.02 -3.26 -26.37
C SER A 821 22.01 -3.54 -27.49
N ILE A 822 20.84 -2.89 -27.48
CA ILE A 822 19.84 -3.00 -28.55
C ILE A 822 20.36 -2.40 -29.86
N ALA A 823 21.04 -1.26 -29.80
CA ALA A 823 21.67 -0.65 -30.98
C ALA A 823 22.74 -1.57 -31.59
N LEU A 824 23.63 -2.12 -30.75
CA LEU A 824 24.67 -3.06 -31.17
C LEU A 824 24.09 -4.35 -31.76
N LYS A 825 22.94 -4.83 -31.26
CA LYS A 825 22.20 -5.96 -31.86
C LYS A 825 21.72 -5.68 -33.27
N GLY A 826 21.18 -4.48 -33.50
CA GLY A 826 20.80 -4.04 -34.84
C GLY A 826 21.97 -4.13 -35.82
N LEU A 827 23.18 -3.80 -35.38
CA LEU A 827 24.39 -3.86 -36.18
C LEU A 827 24.93 -5.30 -36.35
N GLY A 828 25.10 -6.04 -35.25
CA GLY A 828 25.83 -7.30 -35.22
C GLY A 828 25.18 -8.48 -35.94
N ASN A 829 23.84 -8.54 -36.03
CA ASN A 829 23.07 -9.60 -36.72
C ASN A 829 23.53 -11.06 -36.47
N ARG A 830 24.18 -11.32 -35.33
CA ARG A 830 24.79 -12.61 -34.98
C ARG A 830 23.76 -13.66 -34.53
N ALA A 831 23.89 -14.90 -34.99
CA ALA A 831 23.12 -16.07 -34.56
C ALA A 831 23.49 -16.51 -33.13
N ARG A 832 22.53 -17.12 -32.42
CA ARG A 832 22.73 -17.61 -31.04
C ARG A 832 23.40 -19.00 -31.02
N PRO A 833 24.14 -19.35 -29.96
CA PRO A 833 24.82 -20.65 -29.84
C PRO A 833 23.91 -21.88 -29.74
N ASN A 834 22.61 -21.67 -29.50
CA ASN A 834 21.61 -22.74 -29.55
C ASN A 834 21.04 -22.98 -30.97
N ALA A 835 21.27 -22.05 -31.90
CA ALA A 835 20.82 -22.14 -33.29
C ALA A 835 21.96 -22.51 -34.26
N SER A 836 23.21 -22.25 -33.89
CA SER A 836 24.39 -22.60 -34.67
C SER A 836 25.62 -22.77 -33.78
N ASP A 837 26.50 -23.70 -34.15
CA ASP A 837 27.83 -23.85 -33.53
C ASP A 837 28.90 -22.95 -34.17
N ASN A 838 28.54 -22.15 -35.18
CA ASN A 838 29.43 -21.17 -35.79
C ASN A 838 29.22 -19.76 -35.20
N PRO A 839 30.20 -19.22 -34.45
CA PRO A 839 30.12 -17.87 -33.88
C PRO A 839 29.98 -16.75 -34.92
N TRP A 840 30.31 -16.98 -36.19
CA TRP A 840 30.25 -15.94 -37.24
C TRP A 840 28.97 -15.99 -38.07
N GLN A 841 28.07 -16.93 -37.78
CA GLN A 841 26.84 -17.08 -38.54
C GLN A 841 25.87 -15.93 -38.26
N GLN A 842 25.29 -15.39 -39.32
CA GLN A 842 24.22 -14.39 -39.22
C GLN A 842 22.85 -15.05 -38.99
N GLN A 843 21.91 -14.28 -38.47
CA GLN A 843 20.53 -14.73 -38.29
C GLN A 843 19.90 -15.16 -39.63
N PRO A 844 19.02 -16.19 -39.65
CA PRO A 844 18.31 -16.63 -40.85
C PRO A 844 17.48 -15.50 -41.49
N ALA A 845 17.36 -15.54 -42.82
CA ALA A 845 16.52 -14.58 -43.57
C ALA A 845 15.07 -14.58 -43.03
N GLY A 846 14.55 -13.38 -42.69
CA GLY A 846 13.23 -13.19 -42.08
C GLY A 846 13.24 -13.02 -40.55
N SER A 847 14.37 -13.26 -39.87
CA SER A 847 14.51 -13.02 -38.43
C SER A 847 14.80 -11.53 -38.14
N SER A 848 14.24 -10.99 -37.06
CA SER A 848 14.50 -9.60 -36.66
C SER A 848 15.95 -9.42 -36.21
N ARG A 849 16.65 -8.41 -36.74
CA ARG A 849 18.03 -8.08 -36.32
C ARG A 849 18.14 -7.79 -34.82
N PHE A 850 17.06 -7.31 -34.20
CA PHE A 850 16.99 -7.08 -32.74
C PHE A 850 16.98 -8.38 -31.91
N GLN A 851 16.80 -9.55 -32.53
CA GLN A 851 16.94 -10.86 -31.89
C GLN A 851 18.39 -11.38 -31.87
N SER A 852 19.34 -10.60 -32.40
CA SER A 852 20.76 -10.93 -32.42
C SER A 852 21.31 -11.33 -31.04
N SER A 853 22.30 -12.24 -31.07
CA SER A 853 23.04 -12.69 -29.88
C SER A 853 24.00 -11.62 -29.36
N PHE A 854 24.64 -10.84 -30.24
CA PHE A 854 25.61 -9.81 -29.86
C PHE A 854 24.94 -8.44 -29.70
N THR A 855 24.95 -7.75 -28.56
CA THR A 855 25.51 -8.10 -27.25
C THR A 855 24.46 -8.69 -26.28
N SER A 856 24.88 -9.22 -25.13
CA SER A 856 23.94 -9.71 -24.11
C SER A 856 23.27 -8.56 -23.33
N ASN A 857 21.97 -8.34 -23.55
CA ASN A 857 21.18 -7.37 -22.77
C ASN A 857 21.18 -7.69 -21.27
N HIS A 858 21.17 -8.98 -20.90
CA HIS A 858 21.14 -9.39 -19.48
C HIS A 858 22.45 -9.01 -18.78
N ALA A 859 23.58 -9.19 -19.46
CA ALA A 859 24.89 -8.81 -18.94
C ALA A 859 25.03 -7.29 -18.84
N ALA A 860 24.58 -6.57 -19.88
CA ALA A 860 24.61 -5.10 -19.92
C ALA A 860 23.78 -4.46 -18.81
N VAL A 861 22.53 -4.92 -18.61
CA VAL A 861 21.67 -4.44 -17.53
C VAL A 861 22.23 -4.81 -16.15
N LEU A 862 22.71 -6.04 -15.96
CA LEU A 862 23.21 -6.48 -14.66
C LEU A 862 24.45 -5.69 -14.21
N PHE A 863 25.41 -5.50 -15.10
CA PHE A 863 26.59 -4.69 -14.79
C PHE A 863 26.22 -3.21 -14.66
N GLY A 864 25.28 -2.69 -15.46
CA GLY A 864 24.76 -1.32 -15.29
C GLY A 864 24.11 -1.10 -13.93
N ALA A 865 23.34 -2.07 -13.43
CA ALA A 865 22.67 -1.98 -12.13
C ALA A 865 23.65 -2.08 -10.94
N LEU A 866 24.68 -2.92 -11.03
CA LEU A 866 25.56 -3.21 -9.88
C LEU A 866 26.80 -2.31 -9.81
N THR A 867 27.28 -1.77 -10.93
CA THR A 867 28.50 -0.95 -10.97
C THR A 867 28.42 0.30 -10.07
N PRO A 868 27.31 1.06 -10.03
CA PRO A 868 27.21 2.23 -9.15
C PRO A 868 27.29 1.86 -7.67
N PHE A 869 26.68 0.76 -7.24
CA PHE A 869 26.80 0.28 -5.86
C PHE A 869 28.21 -0.21 -5.53
N ALA A 870 28.84 -0.92 -6.46
CA ALA A 870 30.21 -1.40 -6.30
C ALA A 870 31.20 -0.25 -6.08
N LYS A 871 31.02 0.86 -6.79
CA LYS A 871 31.86 2.05 -6.64
C LYS A 871 31.48 2.92 -5.45
N GLU A 872 30.19 3.16 -5.23
CA GLU A 872 29.74 4.07 -4.17
C GLU A 872 30.00 3.53 -2.75
N TYR A 873 29.93 2.20 -2.57
CA TYR A 873 30.12 1.54 -1.29
C TYR A 873 31.44 0.78 -1.17
N ASP A 874 32.34 0.91 -2.15
CA ASP A 874 33.61 0.19 -2.24
C ASP A 874 33.45 -1.33 -2.04
N GLN A 875 32.53 -1.92 -2.82
CA GLN A 875 32.14 -3.33 -2.75
C GLN A 875 32.51 -4.06 -4.06
N PRO A 876 33.80 -4.34 -4.32
CA PRO A 876 34.25 -4.94 -5.57
C PRO A 876 33.72 -6.37 -5.80
N TRP A 877 33.29 -7.06 -4.74
CA TRP A 877 32.67 -8.39 -4.84
C TRP A 877 31.39 -8.40 -5.68
N LEU A 878 30.71 -7.25 -5.83
CA LEU A 878 29.53 -7.11 -6.69
C LEU A 878 29.86 -7.36 -8.17
N TYR A 879 31.09 -7.10 -8.62
CA TYR A 879 31.52 -7.47 -9.98
C TYR A 879 31.65 -8.98 -10.15
N GLY A 880 32.06 -9.71 -9.10
CA GLY A 880 32.05 -11.17 -9.08
C GLY A 880 30.62 -11.73 -9.19
N LEU A 881 29.69 -11.15 -8.44
CA LEU A 881 28.26 -11.49 -8.54
C LEU A 881 27.69 -11.21 -9.94
N ALA A 882 28.02 -10.04 -10.51
CA ALA A 882 27.62 -9.66 -11.85
C ALA A 882 28.18 -10.62 -12.91
N ALA A 883 29.46 -11.00 -12.79
CA ALA A 883 30.11 -11.95 -13.69
C ALA A 883 29.46 -13.35 -13.62
N ILE A 884 29.17 -13.85 -12.41
CA ILE A 884 28.47 -15.13 -12.23
C ILE A 884 27.09 -15.08 -12.89
N GLY A 885 26.30 -14.02 -12.65
CA GLY A 885 24.99 -13.87 -13.29
C GLY A 885 25.08 -13.80 -14.81
N ALA A 886 26.02 -13.00 -15.33
CA ALA A 886 26.22 -12.82 -16.77
C ALA A 886 26.65 -14.12 -17.47
N LEU A 887 27.56 -14.89 -16.87
CA LEU A 887 28.00 -16.21 -17.37
C LEU A 887 26.89 -17.27 -17.37
N GLY A 888 25.84 -17.10 -16.55
CA GLY A 888 24.63 -17.93 -16.63
C GLY A 888 23.97 -17.92 -18.02
N ARG A 889 24.17 -16.86 -18.80
CA ARG A 889 23.68 -16.75 -20.19
C ARG A 889 24.49 -17.60 -21.17
N VAL A 890 25.79 -17.80 -20.90
CA VAL A 890 26.65 -18.74 -21.63
C VAL A 890 26.28 -20.18 -21.25
N ALA A 891 26.11 -20.46 -19.96
CA ALA A 891 25.65 -21.76 -19.46
C ALA A 891 24.31 -22.21 -20.08
N GLY A 892 23.43 -21.26 -20.39
CA GLY A 892 22.15 -21.53 -21.06
C GLY A 892 22.20 -21.67 -22.58
N LYS A 893 23.37 -21.54 -23.22
CA LYS A 893 23.57 -21.40 -24.67
C LYS A 893 22.70 -20.29 -25.30
N ASP A 894 22.40 -19.23 -24.55
CA ASP A 894 21.60 -18.11 -25.05
C ASP A 894 22.47 -17.02 -25.71
N HIS A 895 23.74 -16.94 -25.32
CA HIS A 895 24.73 -15.97 -25.77
C HIS A 895 26.13 -16.58 -25.82
N TRP A 896 26.95 -16.15 -26.78
CA TRP A 896 28.37 -16.47 -26.85
C TRP A 896 29.13 -15.77 -25.70
N LEU A 897 30.33 -16.24 -25.37
CA LEU A 897 31.13 -15.65 -24.30
C LEU A 897 31.47 -14.18 -24.60
N SER A 898 31.80 -13.87 -25.86
CA SER A 898 32.07 -12.49 -26.27
C SER A 898 30.84 -11.59 -26.23
N ASP A 899 29.63 -12.12 -26.46
CA ASP A 899 28.39 -11.35 -26.35
C ASP A 899 28.15 -10.92 -24.90
N VAL A 900 28.48 -11.81 -23.96
CA VAL A 900 28.41 -11.56 -22.53
C VAL A 900 29.51 -10.59 -22.10
N ALA A 901 30.75 -10.78 -22.55
CA ALA A 901 31.86 -9.87 -22.25
C ALA A 901 31.59 -8.43 -22.75
N ALA A 902 31.18 -8.28 -24.01
CA ALA A 902 30.85 -6.98 -24.57
C ALA A 902 29.64 -6.33 -23.88
N GLY A 903 28.62 -7.14 -23.53
CA GLY A 903 27.47 -6.66 -22.74
C GLY A 903 27.90 -6.19 -21.34
N SER A 904 28.68 -6.99 -20.61
CA SER A 904 29.23 -6.65 -19.30
C SER A 904 30.07 -5.36 -19.33
N LEU A 905 30.90 -5.20 -20.36
CA LEU A 905 31.72 -4.00 -20.55
C LEU A 905 30.88 -2.75 -20.80
N LEU A 906 29.85 -2.86 -21.64
CA LEU A 906 28.90 -1.78 -21.87
C LEU A 906 28.19 -1.38 -20.56
N GLY A 907 27.77 -2.37 -19.77
CA GLY A 907 27.18 -2.16 -18.45
C GLY A 907 28.12 -1.47 -17.46
N TYR A 908 29.35 -1.96 -17.36
CA TYR A 908 30.40 -1.40 -16.51
C TYR A 908 30.77 0.03 -16.93
N ALA A 909 30.94 0.27 -18.22
CA ALA A 909 31.28 1.59 -18.75
C ALA A 909 30.16 2.59 -18.46
N SER A 910 28.91 2.22 -18.73
CA SER A 910 27.72 3.03 -18.45
C SER A 910 27.61 3.37 -16.96
N GLY A 911 27.72 2.36 -16.09
CA GLY A 911 27.65 2.55 -14.64
C GLY A 911 28.82 3.35 -14.07
N SER A 912 30.02 3.14 -14.60
CA SER A 912 31.22 3.88 -14.21
C SER A 912 31.12 5.34 -14.62
N TRP A 913 30.66 5.59 -15.86
CA TRP A 913 30.49 6.92 -16.41
C TRP A 913 29.48 7.73 -15.61
N LEU A 914 28.26 7.20 -15.42
CA LEU A 914 27.21 7.91 -14.68
C LEU A 914 27.55 8.10 -13.20
N TRP A 915 28.28 7.16 -12.58
CA TRP A 915 28.75 7.33 -11.20
C TRP A 915 29.83 8.41 -11.06
N HIS A 916 30.84 8.46 -11.94
CA HIS A 916 31.88 9.52 -11.91
C HIS A 916 31.28 10.88 -12.22
N ALA A 917 30.42 10.91 -13.25
CA ALA A 917 29.75 12.12 -13.70
C ALA A 917 29.05 12.86 -12.54
N GLN A 918 28.37 12.10 -11.69
CA GLN A 918 27.62 12.66 -10.57
C GLN A 918 28.48 12.99 -9.33
N ARG A 919 29.75 12.55 -9.27
CA ARG A 919 30.63 12.73 -8.11
C ARG A 919 31.61 13.90 -8.28
N ASP A 920 32.06 14.18 -9.51
CA ASP A 920 33.02 15.26 -9.79
C ASP A 920 32.40 16.68 -9.78
N GLU A 921 31.07 16.79 -9.74
CA GLU A 921 30.35 18.07 -9.53
C GLU A 921 29.69 18.18 -8.15
N SER A 922 30.40 17.81 -7.07
CA SER A 922 30.03 18.27 -5.72
C SER A 922 30.08 19.80 -5.53
N ARG A 923 30.18 20.60 -6.62
CA ARG A 923 30.06 22.05 -6.61
C ARG A 923 28.63 22.53 -6.45
N TYR A 924 27.62 21.69 -6.66
CA TYR A 924 26.24 21.99 -6.29
C TYR A 924 25.80 21.12 -5.13
N ARG A 925 26.04 21.59 -3.89
CA ARG A 925 25.44 20.95 -2.72
C ARG A 925 23.99 21.40 -2.65
N THR A 926 23.08 20.48 -2.98
CA THR A 926 21.68 20.57 -2.58
C THR A 926 21.57 20.21 -1.11
N SER A 927 21.56 21.21 -0.23
CA SER A 927 21.20 21.00 1.17
C SER A 927 19.70 21.24 1.34
N LEU A 928 19.01 20.26 1.90
CA LEU A 928 17.65 20.40 2.36
C LEU A 928 17.67 21.29 3.62
N MET A 929 17.26 22.55 3.49
CA MET A 929 17.06 23.39 4.67
C MET A 929 15.68 23.09 5.24
N LEU A 930 15.67 22.48 6.42
CA LEU A 930 14.47 22.32 7.24
C LEU A 930 14.54 23.34 8.37
N GLY A 931 13.75 24.41 8.22
CA GLY A 931 13.42 25.33 9.30
C GLY A 931 11.91 25.30 9.58
N PRO A 932 11.45 25.78 10.74
CA PRO A 932 10.04 25.71 11.15
C PRO A 932 9.02 26.35 10.19
N LYS A 933 9.48 27.16 9.23
CA LYS A 933 8.63 27.88 8.26
C LYS A 933 9.14 27.86 6.82
N GLN A 934 10.20 27.12 6.51
CA GLN A 934 10.72 27.03 5.14
C GLN A 934 11.28 25.62 4.89
N ALA A 935 10.75 24.96 3.85
CA ALA A 935 11.36 23.82 3.21
C ALA A 935 11.80 24.29 1.82
N GLY A 936 13.10 24.44 1.64
CA GLY A 936 13.71 24.91 0.40
C GLY A 936 14.89 24.04 0.04
N ILE A 937 15.07 23.84 -1.27
CA ILE A 937 16.29 23.23 -1.80
C ILE A 937 17.28 24.37 -2.01
N GLN A 938 18.29 24.48 -1.14
CA GLN A 938 19.40 25.41 -1.38
C GLN A 938 20.39 24.70 -2.30
N VAL A 939 20.46 25.15 -3.56
CA VAL A 939 21.52 24.76 -4.49
C VAL A 939 22.67 25.72 -4.27
N SER A 940 23.63 25.35 -3.43
CA SER A 940 24.83 26.17 -3.20
C SER A 940 25.90 25.81 -4.21
N LYS A 941 26.31 26.79 -5.03
CA LYS A 941 27.47 26.69 -5.92
C LYS A 941 28.72 27.00 -5.08
N SER A 942 29.66 26.06 -4.93
CA SER A 942 30.99 26.43 -4.41
C SER A 942 31.68 27.27 -5.50
N LEU A 943 31.86 28.56 -5.21
CA LEU A 943 32.72 29.43 -6.01
C LEU A 943 34.16 29.12 -5.60
N ASP A 944 34.93 28.59 -6.55
CA ASP A 944 36.38 28.79 -6.58
C ASP A 944 36.65 30.02 -7.46
#